data_AF-A0A1Q1NA06-F1
#
_entry.id   AF-A0A1Q1NA06-F1
#
_cell.length_a   1.000
_cell.length_b   1.000
_cell.length_c   1.000
_cell.angle_alpha   90.00
_cell.angle_beta   90.00
_cell.angle_gamma   90.00
#
_symmetry.space_group_name_H-M   'P 1'
#
loop_
_entity.id
_entity.type
_entity.pdbx_description
1 polymer ?
#
loop_
_entity_poly.entity_id
_entity_poly.type
_entity_poly.pdbx_seq_one_letter_code
_entity_poly.pdbx_strand_id
1 'polypeptide(L)'
;FFQTPIQLIKITNAQAQIVEILNHLVTHNMVRVHEDAPLKFLELIQVLRAAHFEDLEMLWSQYRNRPAYRQWILDAIPVIGTPAALRFIKEKFLADELTVAETAQALIASVHMATANTENIKLIETLAVNSKVLENPVLREIVLLGYGTMISKYCAEKAVCPVELIKPIQELLAEAVAKDDTPEIILLLKVLGNAGHPSSLKPITKILPIHGTAAAILQMRVHADAIMALRNIAKKEPRMIQELALQLYMDKALHPELRMLACIVLFETRPPMGLVTTLANIVKTEENLQVASFTYSHMKSLTRSTAAIHASVAAACNVAVKILSPRLDRLSFRFSKAIHMDIYNSPLMLGAAASAFYINDAATILPRSIVAKTSAYLAGAAADVLEVGVRTEGLQEAILKNPAIIDSADRITKMKRVIKALSQWKSLPNRKPLASVYVKFFGQEIAFANIDKAFIDQAIALATAPSVQAFGRNTIKALLSGASYHFAKPLLATEVRRILPTAAGLPMELSLYTAAVAAAAVHIKATTTPTLPENFHIAHLLKTDMQLETEIRPSIAVNTFAVMGVNTAILQAALLSRAKLNSILPAKIAARLDINEGYFKIEALPVSVPEHIAAVHVETFAVARNIEDLAAEKITPLIPAKVLQSISREILTSKITSSASASLSRSSEIISKDMAATKPTIKFRAAQFEKKYCAKTVAIGMKGCIKVATENAAFLKDIALYKLAGKHSIALSFKPIESEAIERLE
;
A
#
# COMPACT_ATOMS: atom_id res chain seq x y z
N PHE A 1 -10.71 -27.71 9.06
CA PHE A 1 -11.84 -27.15 9.84
C PHE A 1 -11.43 -26.26 11.03
N PHE A 2 -10.22 -26.34 11.61
CA PHE A 2 -9.86 -25.61 12.84
C PHE A 2 -9.34 -24.16 12.70
N GLN A 3 -9.49 -23.51 11.53
CA GLN A 3 -8.94 -22.17 11.28
C GLN A 3 -9.91 -21.22 10.56
N THR A 4 -11.21 -21.41 10.72
CA THR A 4 -12.21 -20.48 10.15
C THR A 4 -12.05 -19.09 10.77
N PRO A 5 -12.09 -18.00 9.98
CA PRO A 5 -12.13 -16.63 10.51
C PRO A 5 -13.37 -16.45 11.40
N ILE A 6 -13.37 -15.38 12.19
CA ILE A 6 -14.55 -15.00 12.97
C ILE A 6 -15.71 -14.77 11.99
N GLN A 7 -16.66 -15.71 12.01
CA GLN A 7 -17.85 -15.66 11.16
C GLN A 7 -18.70 -14.45 11.52
N LEU A 8 -18.84 -13.52 10.57
CA LEU A 8 -19.70 -12.34 10.70
C LEU A 8 -21.14 -12.65 10.29
N ILE A 9 -21.32 -13.69 9.46
CA ILE A 9 -22.60 -14.13 8.89
C ILE A 9 -22.71 -15.66 8.96
N LYS A 10 -23.93 -16.16 9.16
CA LYS A 10 -24.23 -17.59 9.16
C LYS A 10 -24.38 -18.02 7.70
N ILE A 11 -23.56 -18.98 7.28
CA ILE A 11 -23.59 -19.48 5.91
C ILE A 11 -24.55 -20.67 5.86
N THR A 12 -25.68 -20.52 5.16
CA THR A 12 -26.68 -21.58 4.97
C THR A 12 -26.79 -21.97 3.51
N ASN A 13 -27.01 -20.98 2.64
CA ASN A 13 -27.00 -21.12 1.18
C ASN A 13 -26.01 -20.10 0.61
N ALA A 14 -24.77 -20.55 0.39
CA ALA A 14 -23.69 -19.68 -0.06
C ALA A 14 -24.05 -18.97 -1.38
N GLN A 15 -24.63 -19.68 -2.35
CA GLN A 15 -24.97 -19.12 -3.66
C GLN A 15 -26.00 -17.99 -3.55
N ALA A 16 -27.10 -18.20 -2.82
CA ALA A 16 -28.13 -17.19 -2.64
C ALA A 16 -27.59 -15.97 -1.87
N GLN A 17 -26.80 -16.21 -0.82
CA GLN A 17 -26.21 -15.15 0.00
C GLN A 17 -25.17 -14.32 -0.76
N ILE A 18 -24.36 -14.94 -1.64
CA ILE A 18 -23.44 -14.23 -2.51
C ILE A 18 -24.21 -13.24 -3.39
N VAL A 19 -25.28 -13.70 -4.05
CA VAL A 19 -26.08 -12.86 -4.94
C VAL A 19 -26.76 -11.72 -4.18
N GLU A 20 -27.32 -12.00 -3.00
CA GLU A 20 -27.95 -10.99 -2.14
C GLU A 20 -26.96 -9.88 -1.72
N ILE A 21 -25.79 -10.27 -1.20
CA ILE A 21 -24.77 -9.33 -0.74
C ILE A 21 -24.20 -8.54 -1.93
N LEU A 22 -23.97 -9.20 -3.07
CA LEU A 22 -23.48 -8.56 -4.28
C LEU A 22 -24.48 -7.53 -4.82
N ASN A 23 -25.77 -7.86 -4.86
CA ASN A 23 -26.82 -6.91 -5.21
C ASN A 23 -26.78 -5.69 -4.29
N HIS A 24 -26.70 -5.91 -2.97
CA HIS A 24 -26.62 -4.83 -1.99
C HIS A 24 -25.42 -3.90 -2.22
N LEU A 25 -24.23 -4.48 -2.46
CA LEU A 25 -22.99 -3.74 -2.71
C LEU A 25 -23.06 -2.93 -4.02
N VAL A 26 -23.67 -3.48 -5.07
CA VAL A 26 -23.82 -2.77 -6.34
C VAL A 26 -24.84 -1.63 -6.22
N THR A 27 -25.99 -1.85 -5.58
CA THR A 27 -27.07 -0.86 -5.57
C THR A 27 -26.81 0.32 -4.63
N HIS A 28 -26.19 0.08 -3.46
CA HIS A 28 -26.07 1.09 -2.41
C HIS A 28 -24.77 1.92 -2.48
N ASN A 29 -23.86 1.64 -3.42
CA ASN A 29 -22.57 2.32 -3.52
C ASN A 29 -22.38 3.12 -4.82
N MET A 30 -23.47 3.54 -5.46
CA MET A 30 -23.43 4.26 -6.74
C MET A 30 -22.94 5.72 -6.60
N VAL A 31 -23.64 6.54 -5.81
CA VAL A 31 -23.30 7.98 -5.66
C VAL A 31 -22.42 8.23 -4.45
N ARG A 32 -22.64 7.47 -3.38
CA ARG A 32 -21.95 7.58 -2.09
C ARG A 32 -21.76 6.16 -1.57
N VAL A 33 -20.65 5.93 -0.88
CA VAL A 33 -20.43 4.65 -0.20
C VAL A 33 -21.38 4.55 1.00
N HIS A 34 -22.11 3.44 1.07
CA HIS A 34 -22.95 3.13 2.22
C HIS A 34 -22.08 2.73 3.42
N GLU A 35 -22.47 3.11 4.64
CA GLU A 35 -21.62 2.96 5.83
C GLU A 35 -21.32 1.49 6.19
N ASP A 36 -22.20 0.58 5.79
CA ASP A 36 -22.02 -0.86 6.01
C ASP A 36 -21.28 -1.56 4.86
N ALA A 37 -20.98 -0.88 3.75
CA ALA A 37 -20.40 -1.51 2.56
C ALA A 37 -19.09 -2.26 2.87
N PRO A 38 -18.18 -1.75 3.73
CA PRO A 38 -16.99 -2.52 4.10
C PRO A 38 -17.31 -3.79 4.91
N LEU A 39 -18.35 -3.77 5.75
CA LEU A 39 -18.81 -4.96 6.48
C LEU A 39 -19.45 -5.96 5.50
N LYS A 40 -20.32 -5.50 4.60
CA LYS A 40 -20.93 -6.34 3.56
C LYS A 40 -19.89 -6.95 2.62
N PHE A 41 -18.82 -6.23 2.31
CA PHE A 41 -17.70 -6.76 1.54
C PHE A 41 -16.95 -7.87 2.31
N LEU A 42 -16.72 -7.71 3.63
CA LEU A 42 -16.17 -8.79 4.46
C LEU A 42 -17.10 -10.01 4.51
N GLU A 43 -18.41 -9.81 4.64
CA GLU A 43 -19.40 -10.89 4.59
C GLU A 43 -19.33 -11.62 3.24
N LEU A 44 -19.28 -10.89 2.12
CA LEU A 44 -19.11 -11.47 0.78
C LEU A 44 -17.87 -12.35 0.69
N ILE A 45 -16.72 -11.87 1.19
CA ILE A 45 -15.47 -12.65 1.21
C ILE A 45 -15.64 -13.94 2.02
N GLN A 46 -16.29 -13.87 3.18
CA GLN A 46 -16.49 -15.05 4.02
C GLN A 46 -17.39 -16.10 3.37
N VAL A 47 -18.47 -15.67 2.70
CA VAL A 47 -19.34 -16.60 1.96
C VAL A 47 -18.62 -17.19 0.75
N LEU A 48 -17.88 -16.36 -0.01
CA LEU A 48 -17.08 -16.82 -1.15
C LEU A 48 -15.97 -17.80 -0.75
N ARG A 49 -15.41 -17.69 0.46
CA ARG A 49 -14.44 -18.67 1.00
C ARG A 49 -15.05 -20.04 1.29
N ALA A 50 -16.36 -20.09 1.53
CA ALA A 50 -17.09 -21.35 1.72
C ALA A 50 -17.62 -21.93 0.40
N ALA A 51 -17.59 -21.16 -0.69
CA ALA A 51 -18.08 -21.57 -2.00
C ALA A 51 -17.10 -22.54 -2.69
N HIS A 52 -17.65 -23.44 -3.50
CA HIS A 52 -16.87 -24.33 -4.36
C HIS A 52 -16.47 -23.64 -5.67
N PHE A 53 -15.64 -24.29 -6.46
CA PHE A 53 -15.18 -23.72 -7.73
C PHE A 53 -16.34 -23.51 -8.70
N GLU A 54 -17.26 -24.48 -8.75
CA GLU A 54 -18.46 -24.48 -9.59
C GLU A 54 -19.38 -23.30 -9.25
N ASP A 55 -19.46 -22.91 -7.97
CA ASP A 55 -20.24 -21.75 -7.53
C ASP A 55 -19.66 -20.44 -8.09
N LEU A 56 -18.33 -20.31 -8.14
CA LEU A 56 -17.65 -19.15 -8.74
C LEU A 56 -17.91 -19.09 -10.25
N GLU A 57 -17.91 -20.23 -10.93
CA GLU A 57 -18.22 -20.31 -12.36
C GLU A 57 -19.67 -19.92 -12.67
N MET A 58 -20.62 -20.42 -11.89
CA MET A 58 -22.02 -20.04 -12.02
C MET A 58 -22.21 -18.55 -11.82
N LEU A 59 -21.65 -17.99 -10.73
CA LEU A 59 -21.69 -16.56 -10.44
C LEU A 59 -21.13 -15.74 -11.62
N TRP A 60 -19.97 -16.13 -12.14
CA TRP A 60 -19.35 -15.45 -13.26
C TRP A 60 -20.20 -15.51 -14.53
N SER A 61 -20.70 -16.69 -14.89
CA SER A 61 -21.52 -16.88 -16.10
C SER A 61 -22.76 -15.97 -16.11
N GLN A 62 -23.38 -15.78 -14.94
CA GLN A 62 -24.58 -14.96 -14.77
C GLN A 62 -24.30 -13.45 -14.83
N TYR A 63 -23.15 -12.99 -14.31
CA TYR A 63 -22.89 -11.58 -14.05
C TYR A 63 -21.76 -10.95 -14.87
N ARG A 64 -20.97 -11.73 -15.63
CA ARG A 64 -19.80 -11.22 -16.39
C ARG A 64 -20.11 -10.11 -17.38
N ASN A 65 -21.35 -10.05 -17.90
CA ASN A 65 -21.79 -9.05 -18.87
C ASN A 65 -22.42 -7.80 -18.21
N ARG A 66 -22.46 -7.74 -16.88
CA ARG A 66 -22.98 -6.59 -16.12
C ARG A 66 -21.81 -5.84 -15.49
N PRO A 67 -21.37 -4.67 -16.01
CA PRO A 67 -20.10 -4.06 -15.65
C PRO A 67 -19.88 -3.85 -14.14
N ALA A 68 -20.90 -3.34 -13.42
CA ALA A 68 -20.80 -3.13 -11.98
C ALA A 68 -20.60 -4.45 -11.22
N TYR A 69 -21.39 -5.48 -11.53
CA TYR A 69 -21.27 -6.80 -10.88
C TYR A 69 -19.94 -7.47 -11.22
N ARG A 70 -19.54 -7.42 -12.50
CA ARG A 70 -18.25 -7.94 -12.97
C ARG A 70 -17.10 -7.35 -12.16
N GLN A 71 -17.10 -6.02 -11.96
CA GLN A 71 -16.05 -5.36 -11.20
C GLN A 71 -16.00 -5.83 -9.73
N TRP A 72 -17.14 -5.84 -9.04
CA TRP A 72 -17.21 -6.31 -7.65
C TRP A 72 -16.78 -7.77 -7.49
N ILE A 73 -17.11 -8.65 -8.46
CA ILE A 73 -16.65 -10.04 -8.48
C ILE A 73 -15.12 -10.11 -8.65
N LEU A 74 -14.56 -9.36 -9.60
CA LEU A 74 -13.11 -9.35 -9.84
C LEU A 74 -12.31 -8.71 -8.71
N ASP A 75 -12.89 -7.77 -7.95
CA ASP A 75 -12.26 -7.21 -6.75
C ASP A 75 -12.38 -8.17 -5.54
N ALA A 76 -13.42 -9.01 -5.48
CA ALA A 76 -13.66 -9.96 -4.39
C ALA A 76 -12.90 -11.28 -4.54
N ILE A 77 -12.77 -11.84 -5.75
CA ILE A 77 -12.15 -13.16 -5.98
C ILE A 77 -10.70 -13.21 -5.47
N PRO A 78 -9.82 -12.24 -5.77
CA PRO A 78 -8.42 -12.31 -5.33
C PRO A 78 -8.24 -12.36 -3.81
N VAL A 79 -9.13 -11.71 -3.07
CA VAL A 79 -9.07 -11.62 -1.59
C VAL A 79 -9.67 -12.83 -0.87
N ILE A 80 -10.34 -13.74 -1.60
CA ILE A 80 -10.78 -15.04 -1.05
C ILE A 80 -9.57 -15.81 -0.52
N GLY A 81 -8.45 -15.77 -1.25
CA GLY A 81 -7.16 -16.32 -0.82
C GLY A 81 -7.05 -17.86 -0.89
N THR A 82 -7.93 -18.53 -1.64
CA THR A 82 -7.95 -19.99 -1.82
C THR A 82 -7.35 -20.42 -3.17
N PRO A 83 -6.91 -21.68 -3.31
CA PRO A 83 -6.47 -22.21 -4.62
C PRO A 83 -7.52 -22.14 -5.71
N ALA A 84 -8.80 -22.34 -5.35
CA ALA A 84 -9.93 -22.21 -6.28
C ALA A 84 -10.01 -20.81 -6.92
N ALA A 85 -9.75 -19.75 -6.14
CA ALA A 85 -9.77 -18.37 -6.66
C ALA A 85 -8.65 -18.10 -7.67
N LEU A 86 -7.43 -18.59 -7.39
CA LEU A 86 -6.30 -18.44 -8.30
C LEU A 86 -6.49 -19.27 -9.59
N ARG A 87 -7.01 -20.49 -9.44
CA ARG A 87 -7.42 -21.34 -10.57
C ARG A 87 -8.47 -20.65 -11.43
N PHE A 88 -9.47 -20.02 -10.81
CA PHE A 88 -10.51 -19.28 -11.52
C PHE A 88 -9.92 -18.17 -12.38
N ILE A 89 -9.04 -17.33 -11.82
CA ILE A 89 -8.40 -16.23 -12.55
C ILE A 89 -7.59 -16.76 -13.74
N LYS A 90 -6.82 -17.83 -13.52
CA LYS A 90 -6.05 -18.50 -14.58
C LYS A 90 -6.98 -18.97 -15.70
N GLU A 91 -8.03 -19.72 -15.39
CA GLU A 91 -8.92 -20.30 -16.40
C GLU A 91 -9.69 -19.23 -17.18
N LYS A 92 -10.22 -18.19 -16.51
CA LYS A 92 -10.95 -17.11 -17.20
C LYS A 92 -10.05 -16.23 -18.05
N PHE A 93 -8.78 -16.04 -17.68
CA PHE A 93 -7.81 -15.40 -18.55
C PHE A 93 -7.51 -16.24 -19.79
N LEU A 94 -7.24 -17.55 -19.62
CA LEU A 94 -6.94 -18.43 -20.75
C LEU A 94 -8.13 -18.59 -21.71
N ALA A 95 -9.36 -18.41 -21.22
CA ALA A 95 -10.58 -18.39 -22.02
C ALA A 95 -10.88 -17.05 -22.71
N ASP A 96 -9.98 -16.05 -22.63
CA ASP A 96 -10.18 -14.69 -23.16
C ASP A 96 -11.40 -13.96 -22.56
N GLU A 97 -11.85 -14.40 -21.38
CA GLU A 97 -12.96 -13.78 -20.66
C GLU A 97 -12.51 -12.60 -19.78
N LEU A 98 -11.19 -12.44 -19.55
CA LEU A 98 -10.57 -11.36 -18.80
C LEU A 98 -9.64 -10.54 -19.70
N THR A 99 -9.68 -9.21 -19.55
CA THR A 99 -8.70 -8.33 -20.19
C THR A 99 -7.33 -8.42 -19.48
N VAL A 100 -6.27 -8.05 -20.18
CA VAL A 100 -4.91 -7.96 -19.61
C VAL A 100 -4.88 -7.12 -18.32
N ALA A 101 -5.62 -6.01 -18.28
CA ALA A 101 -5.67 -5.13 -17.12
C ALA A 101 -6.39 -5.78 -15.92
N GLU A 102 -7.52 -6.46 -16.17
CA GLU A 102 -8.25 -7.20 -15.14
C GLU A 102 -7.40 -8.36 -14.59
N THR A 103 -6.74 -9.12 -15.48
CA THR A 103 -5.85 -10.21 -15.08
C THR A 103 -4.66 -9.70 -14.28
N ALA A 104 -4.02 -8.60 -14.70
CA ALA A 104 -2.92 -7.98 -13.98
C ALA A 104 -3.33 -7.58 -12.55
N GLN A 105 -4.46 -6.87 -12.40
CA GLN A 105 -4.96 -6.46 -11.09
C GLN A 105 -5.31 -7.66 -10.20
N ALA A 106 -6.00 -8.66 -10.78
CA ALA A 106 -6.39 -9.87 -10.06
C ALA A 106 -5.18 -10.68 -9.59
N LEU A 107 -4.18 -10.90 -10.47
CA LEU A 107 -2.98 -11.66 -10.13
C LEU A 107 -2.13 -10.96 -9.04
N ILE A 108 -1.92 -9.65 -9.15
CA ILE A 108 -1.18 -8.88 -8.13
C ILE A 108 -1.87 -9.04 -6.76
N ALA A 109 -3.20 -8.84 -6.71
CA ALA A 109 -3.95 -9.00 -5.48
C ALA A 109 -3.91 -10.46 -4.96
N SER A 110 -4.12 -11.46 -5.82
CA SER A 110 -4.13 -12.88 -5.45
C SER A 110 -2.80 -13.35 -4.89
N VAL A 111 -1.67 -12.91 -5.45
CA VAL A 111 -0.34 -13.29 -4.97
C VAL A 111 -0.14 -12.88 -3.52
N HIS A 112 -0.57 -11.67 -3.16
CA HIS A 112 -0.45 -11.18 -1.79
C HIS A 112 -1.46 -11.82 -0.84
N MET A 113 -2.69 -12.06 -1.28
CA MET A 113 -3.79 -12.52 -0.43
C MET A 113 -3.85 -14.05 -0.25
N ALA A 114 -3.47 -14.83 -1.26
CA ALA A 114 -3.61 -16.28 -1.20
C ALA A 114 -2.60 -16.93 -0.24
N THR A 115 -3.05 -17.94 0.51
CA THR A 115 -2.17 -18.74 1.35
C THR A 115 -1.16 -19.46 0.47
N ALA A 116 0.13 -19.37 0.80
CA ALA A 116 1.16 -20.02 0.01
C ALA A 116 1.18 -21.52 0.30
N ASN A 117 0.95 -22.34 -0.72
CA ASN A 117 1.01 -23.79 -0.67
C ASN A 117 1.54 -24.33 -2.02
N THR A 118 1.84 -25.62 -2.08
CA THR A 118 2.42 -26.25 -3.27
C THR A 118 1.47 -26.21 -4.48
N GLU A 119 0.17 -26.28 -4.26
CA GLU A 119 -0.85 -26.19 -5.32
C GLU A 119 -0.84 -24.80 -5.99
N ASN A 120 -0.89 -23.73 -5.19
CA ASN A 120 -0.85 -22.35 -5.67
C ASN A 120 0.47 -22.04 -6.39
N ILE A 121 1.58 -22.55 -5.87
CA ILE A 121 2.89 -22.41 -6.52
C ILE A 121 2.86 -23.08 -7.90
N LYS A 122 2.37 -24.31 -7.99
CA LYS A 122 2.26 -25.05 -9.25
C LYS A 122 1.30 -24.37 -10.24
N LEU A 123 0.21 -23.77 -9.76
CA LEU A 123 -0.71 -23.00 -10.60
C LEU A 123 0.01 -21.80 -11.25
N ILE A 124 0.82 -21.07 -10.50
CA ILE A 124 1.59 -19.93 -11.05
C ILE A 124 2.72 -20.41 -11.95
N GLU A 125 3.42 -21.48 -11.58
CA GLU A 125 4.46 -22.10 -12.41
C GLU A 125 3.91 -22.48 -13.79
N THR A 126 2.77 -23.17 -13.84
CA THR A 126 2.11 -23.51 -15.12
C THR A 126 1.63 -22.30 -15.91
N LEU A 127 1.30 -21.20 -15.24
CA LEU A 127 0.92 -19.94 -15.88
C LEU A 127 2.15 -19.21 -16.45
N ALA A 128 3.30 -19.30 -15.78
CA ALA A 128 4.55 -18.64 -16.17
C ALA A 128 5.11 -19.15 -17.52
N VAL A 129 4.82 -20.42 -17.86
CA VAL A 129 5.25 -21.05 -19.12
C VAL A 129 4.16 -21.06 -20.20
N ASN A 130 2.99 -20.48 -19.93
CA ASN A 130 1.88 -20.47 -20.88
C ASN A 130 2.13 -19.47 -22.02
N SER A 131 1.84 -19.85 -23.27
CA SER A 131 2.07 -19.00 -24.45
C SER A 131 1.39 -17.64 -24.38
N LYS A 132 0.12 -17.56 -23.93
CA LYS A 132 -0.60 -16.28 -23.81
C LYS A 132 0.04 -15.32 -22.81
N VAL A 133 0.67 -15.87 -21.76
CA VAL A 133 1.41 -15.06 -20.78
C VAL A 133 2.76 -14.65 -21.35
N LEU A 134 3.47 -15.57 -22.02
CA LEU A 134 4.77 -15.28 -22.64
C LEU A 134 4.66 -14.21 -23.73
N GLU A 135 3.57 -14.19 -24.50
CA GLU A 135 3.29 -13.18 -25.53
C GLU A 135 2.97 -11.79 -24.96
N ASN A 136 2.62 -11.70 -23.67
CA ASN A 136 2.30 -10.43 -23.01
C ASN A 136 3.38 -10.08 -21.95
N PRO A 137 4.31 -9.15 -22.26
CA PRO A 137 5.42 -8.81 -21.36
C PRO A 137 4.97 -8.39 -19.95
N VAL A 138 3.88 -7.63 -19.84
CA VAL A 138 3.37 -7.14 -18.56
C VAL A 138 2.87 -8.28 -17.68
N LEU A 139 2.07 -9.20 -18.26
CA LEU A 139 1.59 -10.36 -17.51
C LEU A 139 2.72 -11.32 -17.17
N ARG A 140 3.67 -11.51 -18.08
CA ARG A 140 4.86 -12.33 -17.84
C ARG A 140 5.65 -11.84 -16.63
N GLU A 141 5.92 -10.54 -16.55
CA GLU A 141 6.58 -9.92 -15.41
C GLU A 141 5.79 -10.14 -14.11
N ILE A 142 4.48 -9.85 -14.11
CA ILE A 142 3.62 -10.01 -12.93
C ILE A 142 3.59 -11.47 -12.44
N VAL A 143 3.44 -12.43 -13.35
CA VAL A 143 3.35 -13.85 -13.03
C VAL A 143 4.67 -14.37 -12.46
N LEU A 144 5.81 -14.02 -13.06
CA LEU A 144 7.12 -14.44 -12.58
C LEU A 144 7.48 -13.78 -11.24
N LEU A 145 7.25 -12.47 -11.08
CA LEU A 145 7.44 -11.79 -9.79
C LEU A 145 6.56 -12.41 -8.70
N GLY A 146 5.31 -12.74 -9.04
CA GLY A 146 4.37 -13.42 -8.17
C GLY A 146 4.78 -14.84 -7.80
N TYR A 147 5.43 -15.56 -8.71
CA TYR A 147 6.02 -16.87 -8.43
C TYR A 147 7.07 -16.76 -7.33
N GLY A 148 8.02 -15.81 -7.47
CA GLY A 148 9.00 -15.53 -6.43
C GLY A 148 8.36 -15.19 -5.09
N THR A 149 7.33 -14.35 -5.08
CA THR A 149 6.61 -13.99 -3.84
C THR A 149 5.90 -15.17 -3.19
N MET A 150 5.27 -16.07 -3.95
CA MET A 150 4.65 -17.27 -3.39
C MET A 150 5.67 -18.23 -2.77
N ILE A 151 6.82 -18.41 -3.42
CA ILE A 151 7.93 -19.18 -2.83
C ILE A 151 8.37 -18.53 -1.53
N SER A 152 8.56 -17.20 -1.51
CA SER A 152 8.97 -16.46 -0.31
C SER A 152 8.03 -16.68 0.86
N LYS A 153 6.72 -16.55 0.62
CA LYS A 153 5.65 -16.79 1.61
C LYS A 153 5.65 -18.23 2.10
N TYR A 154 5.72 -19.20 1.19
CA TYR A 154 5.76 -20.63 1.55
C TYR A 154 7.00 -20.99 2.39
N CYS A 155 8.17 -20.45 2.01
CA CYS A 155 9.41 -20.67 2.74
C CYS A 155 9.43 -20.00 4.12
N ALA A 156 8.69 -18.90 4.33
CA ALA A 156 8.71 -18.16 5.60
C ALA A 156 8.14 -18.97 6.77
N GLU A 157 7.24 -19.93 6.49
CA GLU A 157 6.61 -20.81 7.48
C GLU A 157 7.35 -22.14 7.66
N LYS A 158 8.44 -22.38 6.91
CA LYS A 158 9.19 -23.64 6.90
C LYS A 158 10.61 -23.43 7.42
N ALA A 159 11.06 -24.34 8.29
CA ALA A 159 12.45 -24.33 8.77
C ALA A 159 13.45 -24.60 7.64
N VAL A 160 13.12 -25.53 6.73
CA VAL A 160 13.89 -25.84 5.52
C VAL A 160 12.97 -25.68 4.33
N CYS A 161 13.32 -24.79 3.40
CA CYS A 161 12.54 -24.61 2.19
C CYS A 161 13.00 -25.56 1.08
N PRO A 162 12.08 -26.22 0.35
CA PRO A 162 12.43 -27.11 -0.76
C PRO A 162 13.10 -26.36 -1.91
N VAL A 163 14.25 -26.87 -2.36
CA VAL A 163 15.07 -26.24 -3.43
C VAL A 163 14.40 -26.40 -4.80
N GLU A 164 13.58 -27.43 -4.97
CA GLU A 164 12.88 -27.76 -6.20
C GLU A 164 11.98 -26.61 -6.68
N LEU A 165 11.44 -25.83 -5.75
CA LEU A 165 10.52 -24.71 -6.05
C LEU A 165 11.24 -23.55 -6.76
N ILE A 166 12.52 -23.33 -6.48
CA ILE A 166 13.29 -22.22 -7.05
C ILE A 166 14.13 -22.64 -8.25
N LYS A 167 14.37 -23.95 -8.41
CA LYS A 167 15.21 -24.52 -9.46
C LYS A 167 14.81 -24.09 -10.89
N PRO A 168 13.51 -24.06 -11.29
CA PRO A 168 13.12 -23.61 -12.63
C PRO A 168 13.57 -22.17 -12.94
N ILE A 169 13.49 -21.27 -11.95
CA ILE A 169 13.93 -19.87 -12.11
C ILE A 169 15.45 -19.79 -12.23
N GLN A 170 16.19 -20.64 -11.51
CA GLN A 170 17.64 -20.69 -11.58
C GLN A 170 18.14 -21.22 -12.94
N GLU A 171 17.44 -22.19 -13.52
CA GLU A 171 17.71 -22.73 -14.85
C GLU A 171 17.43 -21.67 -15.93
N LEU A 172 16.28 -20.99 -15.88
CA LEU A 172 15.97 -19.86 -16.76
C LEU A 172 17.03 -18.76 -16.68
N LEU A 173 17.53 -18.45 -15.48
CA LEU A 173 18.56 -17.42 -15.30
C LEU A 173 19.87 -17.83 -15.96
N ALA A 174 20.27 -19.10 -15.81
CA ALA A 174 21.47 -19.61 -16.46
C ALA A 174 21.36 -19.55 -18.00
N GLU A 175 20.19 -19.88 -18.55
CA GLU A 175 19.93 -19.76 -19.99
C GLU A 175 19.97 -18.30 -20.47
N ALA A 176 19.33 -17.38 -19.74
CA ALA A 176 19.32 -15.96 -20.08
C ALA A 176 20.73 -15.36 -20.07
N VAL A 177 21.56 -15.74 -19.09
CA VAL A 177 22.98 -15.35 -19.03
C VAL A 177 23.75 -15.93 -20.23
N ALA A 178 23.52 -17.20 -20.58
CA ALA A 178 24.19 -17.82 -21.73
C ALA A 178 23.83 -17.17 -23.07
N LYS A 179 22.61 -16.61 -23.19
CA LYS A 179 22.10 -15.91 -24.38
C LYS A 179 22.42 -14.41 -24.39
N ASP A 180 23.03 -13.88 -23.33
CA ASP A 180 23.21 -12.43 -23.09
C ASP A 180 21.89 -11.63 -23.16
N ASP A 181 20.78 -12.25 -22.70
CA ASP A 181 19.46 -11.63 -22.70
C ASP A 181 19.29 -10.73 -21.46
N THR A 182 19.80 -9.51 -21.55
CA THR A 182 19.81 -8.56 -20.42
C THR A 182 18.43 -8.30 -19.79
N PRO A 183 17.35 -8.01 -20.55
CA PRO A 183 16.01 -7.83 -19.97
C PRO A 183 15.56 -9.06 -19.17
N GLU A 184 15.80 -10.25 -19.70
CA GLU A 184 15.41 -11.51 -19.05
C GLU A 184 16.22 -11.77 -17.78
N ILE A 185 17.54 -11.53 -17.82
CA ILE A 185 18.41 -11.61 -16.64
C ILE A 185 17.89 -10.69 -15.53
N ILE A 186 17.54 -9.44 -15.85
CA ILE A 186 17.04 -8.46 -14.87
C ILE A 186 15.74 -8.94 -14.22
N LEU A 187 14.78 -9.42 -15.02
CA LEU A 187 13.53 -9.95 -14.50
C LEU A 187 13.79 -11.13 -13.56
N LEU A 188 14.58 -12.12 -13.98
CA LEU A 188 14.84 -13.31 -13.19
C LEU A 188 15.61 -13.02 -11.90
N LEU A 189 16.52 -12.03 -11.90
CA LEU A 189 17.16 -11.53 -10.68
C LEU A 189 16.14 -10.94 -9.69
N LYS A 190 15.16 -10.18 -10.18
CA LYS A 190 14.07 -9.64 -9.36
C LYS A 190 13.18 -10.77 -8.80
N VAL A 191 12.91 -11.80 -9.58
CA VAL A 191 12.16 -12.99 -9.13
C VAL A 191 12.92 -13.73 -8.02
N LEU A 192 14.22 -13.97 -8.19
CA LEU A 192 15.06 -14.55 -7.13
C LEU A 192 15.11 -13.65 -5.89
N GLY A 193 15.14 -12.32 -6.09
CA GLY A 193 15.05 -11.32 -5.03
C GLY A 193 13.74 -11.39 -4.25
N ASN A 194 12.60 -11.58 -4.92
CA ASN A 194 11.31 -11.81 -4.27
C ASN A 194 11.31 -13.12 -3.47
N ALA A 195 11.77 -14.21 -4.10
CA ALA A 195 11.85 -15.52 -3.47
C ALA A 195 12.71 -15.51 -2.21
N GLY A 196 13.85 -14.80 -2.23
CA GLY A 196 14.76 -14.72 -1.10
C GLY A 196 15.19 -16.11 -0.61
N HIS A 197 15.34 -17.07 -1.53
CA HIS A 197 15.70 -18.45 -1.20
C HIS A 197 17.23 -18.56 -1.09
N PRO A 198 17.80 -19.11 0.00
CA PRO A 198 19.26 -19.18 0.21
C PRO A 198 20.04 -19.85 -0.93
N SER A 199 19.48 -20.88 -1.57
CA SER A 199 20.13 -21.54 -2.72
C SER A 199 20.35 -20.62 -3.93
N SER A 200 19.65 -19.48 -3.99
CA SER A 200 19.80 -18.47 -5.04
C SER A 200 21.08 -17.64 -4.89
N LEU A 201 21.75 -17.72 -3.73
CA LEU A 201 22.98 -16.97 -3.47
C LEU A 201 24.07 -17.33 -4.49
N LYS A 202 24.30 -18.62 -4.76
CA LYS A 202 25.32 -19.06 -5.72
C LYS A 202 25.05 -18.55 -7.15
N PRO A 203 23.84 -18.74 -7.73
CA PRO A 203 23.48 -18.14 -9.03
C PRO A 203 23.67 -16.62 -9.08
N ILE A 204 23.23 -15.88 -8.05
CA ILE A 204 23.35 -14.42 -8.01
C ILE A 204 24.83 -14.01 -7.94
N THR A 205 25.64 -14.66 -7.09
CA THR A 205 27.07 -14.35 -6.96
C THR A 205 27.83 -14.54 -8.26
N LYS A 206 27.44 -15.50 -9.11
CA LYS A 206 28.03 -15.67 -10.45
C LYS A 206 27.77 -14.50 -11.39
N ILE A 207 26.77 -13.65 -11.11
CA ILE A 207 26.42 -12.48 -11.92
C ILE A 207 27.04 -11.19 -11.36
N LEU A 208 27.43 -11.18 -10.07
CA LEU A 208 28.03 -10.01 -9.46
C LEU A 208 29.35 -9.63 -10.14
N PRO A 209 29.70 -8.33 -10.16
CA PRO A 209 30.91 -7.82 -10.81
C PRO A 209 32.16 -8.09 -9.96
N ILE A 210 32.45 -9.35 -9.69
CA ILE A 210 33.66 -9.74 -8.96
C ILE A 210 34.82 -9.74 -9.96
N HIS A 211 35.87 -8.99 -9.65
CA HIS A 211 37.04 -8.82 -10.52
C HIS A 211 37.60 -10.17 -11.00
N GLY A 212 37.93 -10.28 -12.28
CA GLY A 212 38.46 -11.51 -12.90
C GLY A 212 37.42 -12.57 -13.27
N THR A 213 36.12 -12.31 -13.08
CA THR A 213 35.05 -13.22 -13.52
C THR A 213 34.45 -12.79 -14.87
N ALA A 214 33.93 -13.74 -15.65
CA ALA A 214 33.24 -13.47 -16.92
C ALA A 214 32.03 -12.52 -16.75
N ALA A 215 31.42 -12.51 -15.57
CA ALA A 215 30.28 -11.66 -15.26
C ALA A 215 30.61 -10.17 -15.11
N ALA A 216 31.90 -9.79 -15.00
CA ALA A 216 32.31 -8.39 -15.01
C ALA A 216 31.97 -7.67 -16.33
N ILE A 217 31.75 -8.43 -17.42
CA ILE A 217 31.37 -7.91 -18.75
C ILE A 217 29.88 -7.53 -18.81
N LEU A 218 29.04 -8.09 -17.94
CA LEU A 218 27.61 -7.80 -17.93
C LEU A 218 27.34 -6.32 -17.66
N GLN A 219 26.19 -5.84 -18.13
CA GLN A 219 25.83 -4.43 -18.00
C GLN A 219 25.68 -4.04 -16.52
N MET A 220 26.09 -2.82 -16.17
CA MET A 220 26.00 -2.30 -14.79
C MET A 220 24.59 -2.45 -14.20
N ARG A 221 23.55 -2.29 -15.03
CA ARG A 221 22.17 -2.49 -14.60
C ARG A 221 21.92 -3.90 -14.04
N VAL A 222 22.44 -4.93 -14.70
CA VAL A 222 22.38 -6.33 -14.24
C VAL A 222 23.07 -6.47 -12.89
N HIS A 223 24.26 -5.87 -12.72
CA HIS A 223 24.97 -5.88 -11.44
C HIS A 223 24.18 -5.20 -10.33
N ALA A 224 23.56 -4.05 -10.61
CA ALA A 224 22.74 -3.33 -9.63
C ALA A 224 21.54 -4.16 -9.17
N ASP A 225 20.81 -4.79 -10.10
CA ASP A 225 19.68 -5.65 -9.78
C ASP A 225 20.13 -6.94 -9.05
N ALA A 226 21.31 -7.49 -9.38
CA ALA A 226 21.90 -8.62 -8.68
C ALA A 226 22.26 -8.30 -7.21
N ILE A 227 22.86 -7.12 -6.96
CA ILE A 227 23.13 -6.65 -5.59
C ILE A 227 21.80 -6.49 -4.81
N MET A 228 20.80 -5.87 -5.43
CA MET A 228 19.51 -5.63 -4.76
C MET A 228 18.69 -6.91 -4.53
N ALA A 229 18.90 -7.97 -5.32
CA ALA A 229 18.29 -9.27 -5.09
C ALA A 229 18.76 -9.95 -3.78
N LEU A 230 19.91 -9.56 -3.24
CA LEU A 230 20.45 -10.12 -1.99
C LEU A 230 19.66 -9.67 -0.74
N ARG A 231 18.86 -8.60 -0.82
CA ARG A 231 18.18 -7.97 0.33
C ARG A 231 17.26 -8.90 1.12
N ASN A 232 16.45 -9.70 0.42
CA ASN A 232 15.57 -10.64 1.09
C ASN A 232 16.32 -11.90 1.58
N ILE A 233 17.42 -12.27 0.91
CA ILE A 233 18.33 -13.33 1.38
C ILE A 233 19.05 -12.89 2.66
N ALA A 234 19.42 -11.61 2.77
CA ALA A 234 20.10 -11.00 3.93
C ALA A 234 19.30 -11.15 5.24
N LYS A 235 17.97 -11.25 5.16
CA LYS A 235 17.10 -11.49 6.31
C LYS A 235 17.26 -12.91 6.88
N LYS A 236 17.70 -13.88 6.06
CA LYS A 236 17.89 -15.29 6.42
C LYS A 236 19.37 -15.63 6.66
N GLU A 237 20.25 -15.14 5.78
CA GLU A 237 21.70 -15.44 5.78
C GLU A 237 22.56 -14.16 5.96
N PRO A 238 22.40 -13.40 7.07
CA PRO A 238 23.03 -12.09 7.20
C PRO A 238 24.55 -12.11 7.15
N ARG A 239 25.20 -13.16 7.71
CA ARG A 239 26.67 -13.25 7.77
C ARG A 239 27.30 -13.40 6.38
N MET A 240 26.78 -14.33 5.56
CA MET A 240 27.27 -14.53 4.20
C MET A 240 27.08 -13.27 3.34
N ILE A 241 25.95 -12.58 3.51
CA ILE A 241 25.70 -11.33 2.79
C ILE A 241 26.60 -10.19 3.28
N GLN A 242 26.92 -10.11 4.57
CA GLN A 242 27.85 -9.11 5.10
C GLN A 242 29.23 -9.19 4.45
N GLU A 243 29.79 -10.39 4.33
CA GLU A 243 31.09 -10.61 3.70
C GLU A 243 31.09 -10.18 2.23
N LEU A 244 30.07 -10.62 1.47
CA LEU A 244 29.92 -10.30 0.06
C LEU A 244 29.68 -8.81 -0.19
N ALA A 245 28.77 -8.18 0.58
CA ALA A 245 28.47 -6.76 0.45
C ALA A 245 29.66 -5.89 0.84
N LEU A 246 30.44 -6.29 1.86
CA LEU A 246 31.67 -5.59 2.23
C LEU A 246 32.71 -5.69 1.10
N GLN A 247 32.89 -6.87 0.49
CA GLN A 247 33.81 -7.06 -0.63
C GLN A 247 33.47 -6.11 -1.79
N LEU A 248 32.21 -6.06 -2.20
CA LEU A 248 31.74 -5.15 -3.26
C LEU A 248 31.90 -3.68 -2.87
N TYR A 249 31.67 -3.34 -1.59
CA TYR A 249 31.86 -1.97 -1.12
C TYR A 249 33.33 -1.52 -1.17
N MET A 250 34.26 -2.42 -0.84
CA MET A 250 35.70 -2.10 -0.74
C MET A 250 36.38 -1.99 -2.11
N ASP A 251 35.84 -2.63 -3.14
CA ASP A 251 36.42 -2.58 -4.48
C ASP A 251 36.25 -1.17 -5.11
N LYS A 252 37.33 -0.40 -5.10
CA LYS A 252 37.37 0.96 -5.67
C LYS A 252 37.30 0.97 -7.20
N ALA A 253 37.51 -0.16 -7.88
CA ALA A 253 37.36 -0.26 -9.33
C ALA A 253 35.87 -0.33 -9.74
N LEU A 254 34.98 -0.70 -8.80
CA LEU A 254 33.55 -0.73 -9.07
C LEU A 254 32.95 0.68 -9.17
N HIS A 255 31.93 0.77 -10.02
CA HIS A 255 31.16 1.99 -10.17
C HIS A 255 30.56 2.45 -8.83
N PRO A 256 30.62 3.75 -8.47
CA PRO A 256 30.16 4.26 -7.18
C PRO A 256 28.73 3.86 -6.79
N GLU A 257 27.82 3.79 -7.76
CA GLU A 257 26.45 3.29 -7.57
C GLU A 257 26.42 1.89 -6.97
N LEU A 258 27.20 0.94 -7.51
CA LEU A 258 27.21 -0.45 -7.05
C LEU A 258 27.75 -0.54 -5.62
N ARG A 259 28.77 0.25 -5.28
CA ARG A 259 29.32 0.34 -3.93
C ARG A 259 28.28 0.91 -2.94
N MET A 260 27.53 1.93 -3.35
CA MET A 260 26.43 2.48 -2.53
C MET A 260 25.27 1.49 -2.37
N LEU A 261 24.90 0.73 -3.40
CA LEU A 261 23.91 -0.35 -3.30
C LEU A 261 24.39 -1.45 -2.35
N ALA A 262 25.66 -1.85 -2.43
CA ALA A 262 26.25 -2.80 -1.49
C ALA A 262 26.22 -2.27 -0.05
N CYS A 263 26.45 -0.97 0.16
CA CYS A 263 26.28 -0.31 1.46
C CYS A 263 24.83 -0.43 1.98
N ILE A 264 23.82 -0.22 1.12
CA ILE A 264 22.40 -0.42 1.50
C ILE A 264 22.17 -1.86 1.96
N VAL A 265 22.56 -2.84 1.15
CA VAL A 265 22.41 -4.28 1.46
C VAL A 265 23.12 -4.64 2.77
N LEU A 266 24.33 -4.12 2.98
CA LEU A 266 25.10 -4.34 4.19
C LEU A 266 24.35 -3.85 5.43
N PHE A 267 23.79 -2.63 5.41
CA PHE A 267 23.04 -2.11 6.57
C PHE A 267 21.71 -2.84 6.81
N GLU A 268 21.08 -3.41 5.78
CA GLU A 268 19.88 -4.24 5.95
C GLU A 268 20.17 -5.54 6.73
N THR A 269 21.41 -6.03 6.72
CA THR A 269 21.82 -7.20 7.53
C THR A 269 21.94 -6.88 9.03
N ARG A 270 21.80 -5.62 9.43
CA ARG A 270 22.07 -5.11 10.79
C ARG A 270 23.49 -5.45 11.27
N PRO A 271 24.51 -4.82 10.65
CA PRO A 271 25.91 -5.19 10.85
C PRO A 271 26.38 -4.94 12.30
N PRO A 272 27.26 -5.80 12.83
CA PRO A 272 27.80 -5.62 14.18
C PRO A 272 28.76 -4.42 14.25
N MET A 273 29.05 -3.98 15.48
CA MET A 273 29.92 -2.83 15.75
C MET A 273 31.25 -2.89 15.00
N GLY A 274 31.96 -4.03 15.07
CA GLY A 274 33.26 -4.18 14.39
C GLY A 274 33.19 -3.89 12.89
N LEU A 275 32.15 -4.37 12.22
CA LEU A 275 31.96 -4.18 10.78
C LEU A 275 31.64 -2.70 10.44
N VAL A 276 30.83 -2.05 11.27
CA VAL A 276 30.50 -0.62 11.11
C VAL A 276 31.74 0.26 11.34
N THR A 277 32.58 -0.05 12.34
CA THR A 277 33.86 0.64 12.56
C THR A 277 34.82 0.44 11.40
N THR A 278 34.94 -0.78 10.87
CA THR A 278 35.74 -1.05 9.67
C THR A 278 35.26 -0.21 8.49
N LEU A 279 33.95 -0.15 8.26
CA LEU A 279 33.36 0.67 7.22
C LEU A 279 33.67 2.17 7.40
N ALA A 280 33.63 2.68 8.62
CA ALA A 280 34.02 4.05 8.93
C ALA A 280 35.50 4.32 8.62
N ASN A 281 36.39 3.39 8.95
CA ASN A 281 37.81 3.52 8.61
C ASN A 281 38.06 3.53 7.10
N ILE A 282 37.30 2.74 6.33
CA ILE A 282 37.36 2.76 4.86
C ILE A 282 36.87 4.12 4.33
N VAL A 283 35.74 4.64 4.84
CA VAL A 283 35.19 5.94 4.43
C VAL A 283 36.15 7.09 4.72
N LYS A 284 36.96 6.99 5.78
CA LYS A 284 37.96 8.01 6.13
C LYS A 284 38.99 8.23 5.02
N THR A 285 39.31 7.21 4.24
CA THR A 285 40.25 7.25 3.11
C THR A 285 39.56 7.10 1.75
N GLU A 286 38.24 7.34 1.72
CA GLU A 286 37.45 7.30 0.49
C GLU A 286 37.67 8.59 -0.32
N GLU A 287 38.11 8.43 -1.55
CA GLU A 287 38.36 9.54 -2.47
C GLU A 287 37.09 9.93 -3.21
N ASN A 288 36.18 8.98 -3.45
CA ASN A 288 34.93 9.26 -4.12
C ASN A 288 33.92 9.91 -3.14
N LEU A 289 33.74 11.22 -3.28
CA LEU A 289 32.84 12.00 -2.43
C LEU A 289 31.35 11.56 -2.53
N GLN A 290 30.91 10.91 -3.61
CA GLN A 290 29.56 10.35 -3.69
C GLN A 290 29.41 9.21 -2.69
N VAL A 291 30.36 8.26 -2.70
CA VAL A 291 30.37 7.12 -1.78
C VAL A 291 30.55 7.60 -0.34
N ALA A 292 31.50 8.51 -0.10
CA ALA A 292 31.76 9.05 1.24
C ALA A 292 30.55 9.80 1.81
N SER A 293 29.91 10.68 1.02
CA SER A 293 28.69 11.40 1.43
C SER A 293 27.53 10.45 1.71
N PHE A 294 27.33 9.45 0.85
CA PHE A 294 26.26 8.46 1.02
C PHE A 294 26.44 7.66 2.30
N THR A 295 27.60 7.05 2.49
CA THR A 295 27.86 6.19 3.66
C THR A 295 27.85 7.00 4.96
N TYR A 296 28.43 8.20 4.97
CA TYR A 296 28.39 9.09 6.15
C TYR A 296 26.95 9.47 6.51
N SER A 297 26.15 9.92 5.54
CA SER A 297 24.76 10.30 5.79
C SER A 297 23.89 9.11 6.23
N HIS A 298 24.15 7.93 5.67
CA HIS A 298 23.46 6.70 6.10
C HIS A 298 23.72 6.41 7.57
N MET A 299 24.99 6.29 7.98
CA MET A 299 25.38 6.07 9.37
C MET A 299 24.80 7.16 10.28
N LYS A 300 24.95 8.44 9.88
CA LYS A 300 24.45 9.58 10.65
C LYS A 300 22.93 9.55 10.83
N SER A 301 22.17 9.15 9.82
CA SER A 301 20.72 9.05 9.95
C SER A 301 20.29 7.91 10.88
N LEU A 302 20.99 6.76 10.81
CA LEU A 302 20.74 5.62 11.67
C LEU A 302 21.09 5.88 13.15
N THR A 303 21.97 6.83 13.47
CA THR A 303 22.25 7.19 14.88
C THR A 303 21.04 7.74 15.63
N ARG A 304 20.07 8.29 14.89
CA ARG A 304 18.84 8.90 15.43
C ARG A 304 17.67 7.92 15.49
N SER A 305 17.87 6.68 15.06
CA SER A 305 16.83 5.65 15.08
C SER A 305 16.41 5.34 16.51
N THR A 306 15.09 5.40 16.75
CA THR A 306 14.44 5.06 18.02
C THR A 306 13.83 3.65 18.00
N ALA A 307 13.83 3.00 16.83
CA ALA A 307 13.32 1.65 16.67
C ALA A 307 14.17 0.62 17.43
N ALA A 308 13.52 -0.25 18.20
CA ALA A 308 14.20 -1.26 19.00
C ALA A 308 15.08 -2.21 18.15
N ILE A 309 14.63 -2.53 16.92
CA ILE A 309 15.35 -3.41 15.99
C ILE A 309 16.68 -2.82 15.48
N HIS A 310 16.84 -1.50 15.56
CA HIS A 310 18.03 -0.79 15.11
C HIS A 310 18.96 -0.37 16.27
N ALA A 311 18.63 -0.67 17.53
CA ALA A 311 19.38 -0.19 18.69
C ALA A 311 20.89 -0.50 18.60
N SER A 312 21.26 -1.72 18.19
CA SER A 312 22.66 -2.12 18.01
C SER A 312 23.36 -1.35 16.89
N VAL A 313 22.69 -1.20 15.74
CA VAL A 313 23.21 -0.49 14.56
C VAL A 313 23.31 1.01 14.84
N ALA A 314 22.35 1.59 15.55
CA ALA A 314 22.36 3.00 15.95
C ALA A 314 23.53 3.30 16.90
N ALA A 315 23.77 2.43 17.89
CA ALA A 315 24.95 2.52 18.77
C ALA A 315 26.26 2.40 17.96
N ALA A 316 26.30 1.46 17.02
CA ALA A 316 27.45 1.28 16.15
C ALA A 316 27.73 2.49 15.26
N CYS A 317 26.69 3.05 14.64
CA CYS A 317 26.81 4.24 13.81
C CYS A 317 27.20 5.48 14.63
N ASN A 318 26.76 5.58 15.89
CA ASN A 318 27.15 6.67 16.79
C ASN A 318 28.67 6.71 17.04
N VAL A 319 29.32 5.55 17.14
CA VAL A 319 30.77 5.45 17.24
C VAL A 319 31.42 5.80 15.89
N ALA A 320 30.93 5.21 14.79
CA ALA A 320 31.48 5.44 13.45
C ALA A 320 31.45 6.93 13.04
N VAL A 321 30.35 7.65 13.27
CA VAL A 321 30.25 9.07 12.90
C VAL A 321 31.26 9.95 13.65
N LYS A 322 31.69 9.55 14.86
CA LYS A 322 32.75 10.26 15.61
C LYS A 322 34.15 10.02 15.04
N ILE A 323 34.36 8.91 14.32
CA ILE A 323 35.62 8.61 13.61
C ILE A 323 35.73 9.46 12.33
N LEU A 324 34.58 9.75 11.72
CA LEU A 324 34.48 10.45 10.43
C LEU A 324 34.50 11.97 10.57
N SER A 325 34.97 12.67 9.53
CA SER A 325 34.99 14.13 9.52
C SER A 325 33.58 14.72 9.40
N PRO A 326 33.18 15.68 10.27
CA PRO A 326 31.91 16.40 10.13
C PRO A 326 31.78 17.20 8.82
N ARG A 327 32.87 17.38 8.05
CA ARG A 327 32.82 18.05 6.75
C ARG A 327 31.94 17.30 5.73
N LEU A 328 31.86 15.97 5.83
CA LEU A 328 31.02 15.15 4.95
C LEU A 328 29.53 15.47 5.10
N ASP A 329 29.14 16.00 6.26
CA ASP A 329 27.77 16.44 6.52
C ASP A 329 27.38 17.71 5.75
N ARG A 330 28.37 18.58 5.48
CA ARG A 330 28.17 19.87 4.81
C ARG A 330 28.06 19.74 3.29
N LEU A 331 28.27 18.55 2.74
CA LEU A 331 28.13 18.28 1.31
C LEU A 331 26.67 18.48 0.88
N SER A 332 26.47 19.30 -0.17
CA SER A 332 25.15 19.64 -0.71
C SER A 332 24.38 18.43 -1.26
N PHE A 333 23.10 18.62 -1.57
CA PHE A 333 22.25 17.61 -2.21
C PHE A 333 22.68 17.18 -3.63
N ARG A 334 23.72 17.81 -4.21
CA ARG A 334 24.35 17.31 -5.44
C ARG A 334 25.16 16.03 -5.21
N PHE A 335 25.47 15.71 -3.96
CA PHE A 335 26.12 14.45 -3.59
C PHE A 335 25.08 13.44 -3.12
N SER A 336 25.40 12.16 -3.28
CA SER A 336 24.59 11.05 -2.82
C SER A 336 24.31 11.15 -1.32
N LYS A 337 23.09 10.81 -0.91
CA LYS A 337 22.62 10.84 0.47
C LYS A 337 21.75 9.63 0.79
N ALA A 338 21.86 9.16 2.02
CA ALA A 338 20.92 8.22 2.61
C ALA A 338 20.31 8.87 3.85
N ILE A 339 18.99 8.83 3.94
CA ILE A 339 18.21 9.41 5.02
C ILE A 339 17.32 8.32 5.59
N HIS A 340 17.33 8.16 6.90
CA HIS A 340 16.44 7.31 7.66
C HIS A 340 15.81 8.13 8.79
N MET A 341 14.49 8.04 8.92
CA MET A 341 13.73 8.66 9.99
C MET A 341 12.72 7.63 10.52
N ASP A 342 12.62 7.50 11.83
CA ASP A 342 11.62 6.65 12.45
C ASP A 342 10.94 7.35 13.64
N ILE A 343 9.76 6.84 13.97
CA ILE A 343 9.02 7.15 15.18
C ILE A 343 8.62 5.82 15.78
N TYR A 344 9.07 5.54 16.99
CA TYR A 344 8.78 4.29 17.68
C TYR A 344 8.31 4.53 19.12
N ASN A 345 7.16 3.96 19.47
CA ASN A 345 6.62 3.98 20.82
C ASN A 345 6.88 2.62 21.48
N SER A 346 7.84 2.58 22.39
CA SER A 346 8.24 1.35 23.09
C SER A 346 7.10 0.71 23.91
N PRO A 347 6.34 1.44 24.74
CA PRO A 347 5.17 0.88 25.44
C PRO A 347 4.11 0.24 24.54
N LEU A 348 3.90 0.79 23.33
CA LEU A 348 2.94 0.25 22.36
C LEU A 348 3.55 -0.81 21.41
N MET A 349 4.89 -0.96 21.43
CA MET A 349 5.64 -1.73 20.43
C MET A 349 5.20 -1.41 18.99
N LEU A 350 4.91 -0.14 18.73
CA LEU A 350 4.35 0.37 17.48
C LEU A 350 5.24 1.49 16.96
N GLY A 351 5.52 1.47 15.67
CA GLY A 351 6.22 2.56 15.02
C GLY A 351 6.16 2.51 13.51
N ALA A 352 6.72 3.53 12.89
CA ALA A 352 6.90 3.62 11.45
C ALA A 352 8.26 4.24 11.15
N ALA A 353 8.81 3.91 9.99
CA ALA A 353 10.01 4.50 9.46
C ALA A 353 9.85 4.87 7.99
N ALA A 354 10.61 5.87 7.58
CA ALA A 354 10.80 6.25 6.19
C ALA A 354 12.31 6.35 5.91
N SER A 355 12.73 5.73 4.83
CA SER A 355 14.09 5.83 4.31
C SER A 355 14.07 6.37 2.89
N ALA A 356 15.05 7.21 2.56
CA ALA A 356 15.28 7.70 1.20
C ALA A 356 16.76 7.54 0.83
N PHE A 357 17.03 6.88 -0.29
CA PHE A 357 18.36 6.72 -0.85
C PHE A 357 18.44 7.50 -2.15
N TYR A 358 19.31 8.51 -2.17
CA TYR A 358 19.56 9.39 -3.30
C TYR A 358 20.97 9.10 -3.81
N ILE A 359 21.09 8.52 -5.01
CA ILE A 359 22.35 8.06 -5.58
C ILE A 359 22.68 8.86 -6.85
N ASN A 360 23.82 9.54 -6.80
CA ASN A 360 24.40 10.32 -7.88
C ASN A 360 25.70 9.72 -8.39
N ASP A 361 25.94 9.91 -9.68
CA ASP A 361 27.19 9.61 -10.38
C ASP A 361 28.03 10.89 -10.60
N ALA A 362 27.37 12.01 -10.89
CA ALA A 362 27.96 13.34 -10.96
C ALA A 362 27.21 14.31 -10.06
N ALA A 363 27.82 15.46 -9.72
CA ALA A 363 27.24 16.52 -8.89
C ALA A 363 26.09 17.26 -9.60
N THR A 364 25.00 16.56 -9.91
CA THR A 364 23.83 17.02 -10.66
C THR A 364 22.59 17.08 -9.74
N ILE A 365 21.55 17.80 -10.18
CA ILE A 365 20.31 17.98 -9.38
C ILE A 365 19.37 16.78 -9.54
N LEU A 366 19.26 16.23 -10.76
CA LEU A 366 18.50 15.01 -10.99
C LEU A 366 19.38 13.81 -10.69
N PRO A 367 18.99 12.90 -9.79
CA PRO A 367 19.80 11.75 -9.45
C PRO A 367 19.68 10.58 -10.41
N ARG A 368 20.72 9.74 -10.38
CA ARG A 368 20.78 8.53 -11.20
C ARG A 368 19.82 7.48 -10.69
N SER A 369 19.67 7.38 -9.37
CA SER A 369 18.68 6.53 -8.70
C SER A 369 18.13 7.19 -7.43
N ILE A 370 16.83 7.09 -7.23
CA ILE A 370 16.13 7.43 -5.98
C ILE A 370 15.36 6.20 -5.53
N VAL A 371 15.49 5.84 -4.26
CA VAL A 371 14.64 4.82 -3.64
C VAL A 371 14.01 5.43 -2.40
N ALA A 372 12.69 5.42 -2.33
CA ALA A 372 11.92 5.79 -1.16
C ALA A 372 11.27 4.53 -0.57
N LYS A 373 11.44 4.31 0.73
CA LYS A 373 11.02 3.10 1.43
C LYS A 373 10.28 3.49 2.71
N THR A 374 9.16 2.85 3.00
CA THR A 374 8.46 2.96 4.28
C THR A 374 8.43 1.60 4.97
N SER A 375 8.59 1.60 6.29
CA SER A 375 8.54 0.40 7.12
C SER A 375 7.60 0.62 8.31
N ALA A 376 6.94 -0.44 8.76
CA ALA A 376 6.10 -0.43 9.96
C ALA A 376 6.65 -1.42 10.99
N TYR A 377 6.57 -1.05 12.26
CA TYR A 377 6.93 -1.87 13.40
C TYR A 377 5.67 -2.15 14.22
N LEU A 378 5.37 -3.42 14.47
CA LEU A 378 4.19 -3.82 15.24
C LEU A 378 4.51 -5.09 16.04
N ALA A 379 4.30 -5.03 17.36
CA ALA A 379 4.43 -6.18 18.26
C ALA A 379 5.78 -6.94 18.12
N GLY A 380 6.87 -6.18 17.95
CA GLY A 380 8.22 -6.72 17.78
C GLY A 380 8.56 -7.21 16.36
N ALA A 381 7.59 -7.22 15.44
CA ALA A 381 7.83 -7.47 14.02
C ALA A 381 8.13 -6.16 13.26
N ALA A 382 8.88 -6.28 12.18
CA ALA A 382 9.16 -5.19 11.25
C ALA A 382 8.81 -5.65 9.84
N ALA A 383 8.11 -4.81 9.08
CA ALA A 383 7.78 -5.08 7.69
C ALA A 383 8.01 -3.84 6.84
N ASP A 384 8.53 -4.04 5.64
CA ASP A 384 8.67 -2.97 4.63
C ASP A 384 7.32 -2.79 3.95
N VAL A 385 6.62 -1.68 4.18
CA VAL A 385 5.24 -1.50 3.71
C VAL A 385 5.24 -1.19 2.21
N LEU A 386 5.93 -0.14 1.81
CA LEU A 386 6.01 0.32 0.42
C LEU A 386 7.44 0.74 0.09
N GLU A 387 7.93 0.33 -1.07
CA GLU A 387 9.16 0.86 -1.64
C GLU A 387 8.94 1.25 -3.09
N VAL A 388 9.39 2.45 -3.46
CA VAL A 388 9.35 2.94 -4.83
C VAL A 388 10.77 3.34 -5.22
N GLY A 389 11.26 2.78 -6.31
CA GLY A 389 12.56 3.15 -6.86
C GLY A 389 12.44 3.70 -8.27
N VAL A 390 13.21 4.73 -8.56
CA VAL A 390 13.27 5.41 -9.86
C VAL A 390 14.73 5.52 -10.26
N ARG A 391 15.09 5.06 -11.46
CA ARG A 391 16.41 5.26 -12.07
C ARG A 391 16.26 6.12 -13.31
N THR A 392 17.17 7.08 -13.52
CA THR A 392 17.09 8.04 -14.63
C THR A 392 18.40 8.17 -15.42
N GLU A 393 19.24 7.13 -15.41
CA GLU A 393 20.53 7.10 -16.13
C GLU A 393 20.43 7.58 -17.58
N GLY A 394 19.48 7.04 -18.37
CA GLY A 394 19.33 7.43 -19.77
C GLY A 394 18.92 8.89 -19.94
N LEU A 395 18.10 9.42 -19.03
CA LEU A 395 17.71 10.84 -19.03
C LEU A 395 18.88 11.76 -18.66
N GLN A 396 19.72 11.34 -17.70
CA GLN A 396 20.94 12.07 -17.36
C GLN A 396 21.91 12.12 -18.55
N GLU A 397 22.14 10.98 -19.21
CA GLU A 397 23.01 10.89 -20.39
C GLU A 397 22.47 11.71 -21.56
N ALA A 398 21.15 11.67 -21.82
CA ALA A 398 20.54 12.36 -22.95
C ALA A 398 20.42 13.89 -22.76
N ILE A 399 20.15 14.35 -21.54
CA ILE A 399 19.81 15.76 -21.28
C ILE A 399 20.89 16.45 -20.44
N LEU A 400 21.24 15.89 -19.28
CA LEU A 400 21.99 16.60 -18.24
C LEU A 400 23.50 16.51 -18.35
N LYS A 401 24.01 15.57 -19.15
CA LYS A 401 25.42 15.50 -19.54
C LYS A 401 25.68 16.16 -20.90
N ASN A 402 24.66 16.75 -21.54
CA ASN A 402 24.79 17.45 -22.82
C ASN A 402 25.11 18.95 -22.61
N PRO A 403 26.36 19.41 -22.84
CA PRO A 403 26.78 20.78 -22.55
C PRO A 403 25.94 21.82 -23.31
N ALA A 404 25.52 21.49 -24.53
CA ALA A 404 24.70 22.37 -25.37
C ALA A 404 23.32 22.68 -24.79
N ILE A 405 22.81 21.89 -23.83
CA ILE A 405 21.52 22.11 -23.15
C ILE A 405 21.71 22.86 -21.83
N ILE A 406 22.86 22.71 -21.17
CA ILE A 406 23.16 23.30 -19.87
C ILE A 406 23.45 24.80 -20.02
N ASP A 407 24.20 25.17 -21.06
CA ASP A 407 24.70 26.54 -21.26
C ASP A 407 23.71 27.49 -21.96
N SER A 408 22.52 27.02 -22.34
CA SER A 408 21.50 27.88 -22.97
C SER A 408 20.73 28.72 -21.94
N ALA A 409 20.85 30.05 -22.03
CA ALA A 409 20.11 30.98 -21.18
C ALA A 409 18.60 31.09 -21.55
N ASP A 410 18.26 30.97 -22.84
CA ASP A 410 16.87 31.09 -23.31
C ASP A 410 16.07 29.78 -23.14
N ARG A 411 14.87 29.89 -22.55
CA ARG A 411 13.98 28.77 -22.21
C ARG A 411 13.44 28.05 -23.44
N ILE A 412 13.09 28.79 -24.50
CA ILE A 412 12.55 28.22 -25.74
C ILE A 412 13.64 27.43 -26.47
N THR A 413 14.84 28.01 -26.56
CA THR A 413 16.01 27.34 -27.15
C THR A 413 16.38 26.09 -26.36
N LYS A 414 16.36 26.14 -25.02
CA LYS A 414 16.58 24.96 -24.17
C LYS A 414 15.57 23.86 -24.46
N MET A 415 14.28 24.20 -24.57
CA MET A 415 13.22 23.22 -24.88
C MET A 415 13.38 22.60 -26.28
N LYS A 416 13.69 23.40 -27.31
CA LYS A 416 14.00 22.89 -28.66
C LYS A 416 15.19 21.93 -28.65
N ARG A 417 16.24 22.22 -27.87
CA ARG A 417 17.42 21.36 -27.74
C ARG A 417 17.11 20.06 -26.98
N VAL A 418 16.27 20.12 -25.94
CA VAL A 418 15.79 18.92 -25.24
C VAL A 418 15.00 18.02 -26.18
N ILE A 419 14.05 18.58 -26.96
CA ILE A 419 13.28 17.81 -27.96
C ILE A 419 14.21 17.18 -28.98
N LYS A 420 15.20 17.93 -29.49
CA LYS A 420 16.21 17.40 -30.42
C LYS A 420 17.01 16.25 -29.80
N ALA A 421 17.47 16.39 -28.56
CA ALA A 421 18.22 15.35 -27.86
C ALA A 421 17.38 14.09 -27.61
N LEU A 422 16.11 14.23 -27.23
CA LEU A 422 15.19 13.10 -27.06
C LEU A 422 14.86 12.42 -28.40
N SER A 423 14.70 13.21 -29.48
CA SER A 423 14.51 12.68 -30.84
C SER A 423 15.73 11.91 -31.33
N GLN A 424 16.94 12.42 -31.09
CA GLN A 424 18.20 11.74 -31.38
C GLN A 424 18.38 10.51 -30.49
N TRP A 425 17.92 10.56 -29.24
CA TRP A 425 17.89 9.42 -28.35
C TRP A 425 17.05 8.29 -28.95
N LYS A 426 15.82 8.60 -29.35
CA LYS A 426 14.88 7.65 -29.98
C LYS A 426 15.44 7.00 -31.26
N SER A 427 16.28 7.71 -32.02
CA SER A 427 16.76 7.23 -33.31
C SER A 427 17.92 6.22 -33.26
N LEU A 428 18.59 5.98 -32.12
CA LEU A 428 19.65 4.95 -32.08
C LEU A 428 19.08 3.55 -31.75
N PRO A 429 19.66 2.48 -32.35
CA PRO A 429 19.08 1.14 -32.31
C PRO A 429 19.30 0.33 -31.01
N ASN A 430 20.19 0.73 -30.08
CA ASN A 430 20.51 -0.09 -28.91
C ASN A 430 20.81 0.75 -27.66
N ARG A 431 19.81 1.45 -27.12
CA ARG A 431 19.99 2.41 -26.00
C ARG A 431 19.46 1.89 -24.67
N LYS A 432 20.10 2.36 -23.60
CA LYS A 432 19.59 2.26 -22.23
C LYS A 432 18.22 2.96 -22.11
N PRO A 433 17.29 2.44 -21.30
CA PRO A 433 16.04 3.12 -21.00
C PRO A 433 16.27 4.54 -20.46
N LEU A 434 15.40 5.49 -20.82
CA LEU A 434 15.45 6.87 -20.29
C LEU A 434 15.31 6.87 -18.78
N ALA A 435 14.35 6.11 -18.29
CA ALA A 435 14.12 5.89 -16.88
C ALA A 435 13.52 4.51 -16.65
N SER A 436 13.61 4.05 -15.41
CA SER A 436 12.91 2.85 -14.96
C SER A 436 12.32 3.07 -13.58
N VAL A 437 11.14 2.53 -13.33
CA VAL A 437 10.45 2.61 -12.05
C VAL A 437 10.16 1.20 -11.55
N TYR A 438 10.29 0.97 -10.25
CA TYR A 438 9.79 -0.25 -9.62
C TYR A 438 8.98 0.09 -8.37
N VAL A 439 8.07 -0.81 -8.02
CA VAL A 439 7.27 -0.74 -6.79
C VAL A 439 7.37 -2.07 -6.05
N LYS A 440 7.64 -2.02 -4.75
CA LYS A 440 7.58 -3.17 -3.84
C LYS A 440 6.54 -2.95 -2.76
N PHE A 441 5.84 -4.02 -2.41
CA PHE A 441 4.89 -4.07 -1.32
C PHE A 441 5.26 -5.23 -0.39
N PHE A 442 5.33 -5.02 0.93
CA PHE A 442 5.80 -6.05 1.87
C PHE A 442 7.19 -6.62 1.54
N GLY A 443 8.08 -5.80 1.00
CA GLY A 443 9.43 -6.20 0.56
C GLY A 443 9.46 -7.08 -0.71
N GLN A 444 8.34 -7.22 -1.40
CA GLN A 444 8.16 -7.99 -2.64
C GLN A 444 7.94 -7.04 -3.80
N GLU A 445 8.73 -7.13 -4.85
CA GLU A 445 8.56 -6.33 -6.08
C GLU A 445 7.33 -6.81 -6.85
N ILE A 446 6.35 -5.92 -7.02
CA ILE A 446 5.04 -6.26 -7.63
C ILE A 446 4.96 -5.85 -9.10
N ALA A 447 5.73 -4.84 -9.48
CA ALA A 447 5.81 -4.33 -10.84
C ALA A 447 7.09 -3.50 -11.00
N PHE A 448 7.64 -3.53 -12.21
CA PHE A 448 8.60 -2.55 -12.67
C PHE A 448 8.28 -2.18 -14.12
N ALA A 449 8.78 -1.04 -14.57
CA ALA A 449 8.56 -0.56 -15.93
C ALA A 449 9.79 0.20 -16.42
N ASN A 450 10.08 0.07 -17.71
CA ASN A 450 11.13 0.79 -18.41
C ASN A 450 10.51 1.79 -19.38
N ILE A 451 11.00 3.01 -19.36
CA ILE A 451 10.71 4.01 -20.40
C ILE A 451 11.80 3.87 -21.46
N ASP A 452 11.62 2.90 -22.34
CA ASP A 452 12.51 2.63 -23.47
C ASP A 452 11.84 2.97 -24.81
N LYS A 453 12.57 2.72 -25.90
CA LYS A 453 12.09 2.98 -27.25
C LYS A 453 10.84 2.14 -27.56
N ALA A 454 10.84 0.85 -27.20
CA ALA A 454 9.73 -0.04 -27.50
C ALA A 454 8.44 0.42 -26.81
N PHE A 455 8.53 0.80 -25.53
CA PHE A 455 7.43 1.38 -24.79
C PHE A 455 6.91 2.67 -25.43
N ILE A 456 7.81 3.59 -25.81
CA ILE A 456 7.44 4.85 -26.46
C ILE A 456 6.81 4.62 -27.84
N ASP A 457 7.37 3.72 -28.65
CA ASP A 457 6.85 3.38 -29.97
C ASP A 457 5.48 2.71 -29.87
N GLN A 458 5.30 1.79 -28.92
CA GLN A 458 4.01 1.18 -28.62
C GLN A 458 2.99 2.22 -28.13
N ALA A 459 3.38 3.13 -27.24
CA ALA A 459 2.51 4.22 -26.77
C ALA A 459 2.11 5.17 -27.90
N ILE A 460 3.03 5.51 -28.81
CA ILE A 460 2.74 6.32 -29.99
C ILE A 460 1.82 5.57 -30.95
N ALA A 461 2.11 4.31 -31.27
CA ALA A 461 1.28 3.49 -32.14
C ALA A 461 -0.14 3.32 -31.58
N LEU A 462 -0.26 3.13 -30.27
CA LEU A 462 -1.55 3.10 -29.58
C LEU A 462 -2.26 4.46 -29.68
N ALA A 463 -1.57 5.57 -29.41
CA ALA A 463 -2.16 6.91 -29.47
C ALA A 463 -2.58 7.34 -30.89
N THR A 464 -1.88 6.86 -31.93
CA THR A 464 -2.18 7.16 -33.33
C THR A 464 -3.12 6.16 -33.99
N ALA A 465 -3.43 5.04 -33.34
CA ALA A 465 -4.34 4.03 -33.85
C ALA A 465 -5.72 4.65 -34.19
N PRO A 466 -6.32 4.33 -35.35
CA PRO A 466 -7.63 4.88 -35.74
C PRO A 466 -8.72 4.62 -34.70
N SER A 467 -8.70 3.47 -34.04
CA SER A 467 -9.62 3.11 -32.95
C SER A 467 -9.47 4.03 -31.74
N VAL A 468 -8.24 4.41 -31.37
CA VAL A 468 -7.97 5.31 -30.24
C VAL A 468 -8.28 6.76 -30.59
N GLN A 469 -8.04 7.18 -31.83
CA GLN A 469 -8.50 8.50 -32.29
C GLN A 469 -10.02 8.59 -32.33
N ALA A 470 -10.70 7.55 -32.81
CA ALA A 470 -12.15 7.46 -32.78
C ALA A 470 -12.69 7.44 -31.34
N PHE A 471 -12.07 6.66 -30.46
CA PHE A 471 -12.38 6.64 -29.03
C PHE A 471 -12.16 8.01 -28.36
N GLY A 472 -11.07 8.70 -28.68
CA GLY A 472 -10.79 10.05 -28.18
C GLY A 472 -11.85 11.05 -28.64
N ARG A 473 -12.22 11.02 -29.93
CA ARG A 473 -13.32 11.84 -30.47
C ARG A 473 -14.65 11.53 -29.78
N ASN A 474 -14.98 10.25 -29.59
CA ASN A 474 -16.21 9.82 -28.92
C ASN A 474 -16.24 10.25 -27.44
N THR A 475 -15.09 10.14 -26.75
CA THR A 475 -14.92 10.63 -25.38
C THR A 475 -15.16 12.13 -25.30
N ILE A 476 -14.57 12.92 -26.20
CA ILE A 476 -14.80 14.37 -26.26
C ILE A 476 -16.28 14.68 -26.55
N LYS A 477 -16.92 13.97 -27.49
CA LYS A 477 -18.36 14.11 -27.77
C LYS A 477 -19.21 13.80 -26.54
N ALA A 478 -18.87 12.75 -25.78
CA ALA A 478 -19.54 12.42 -24.53
C ALA A 478 -19.36 13.54 -23.48
N LEU A 479 -18.16 14.10 -23.35
CA LEU A 479 -17.88 15.23 -22.46
C LEU A 479 -18.69 16.48 -22.84
N LEU A 480 -18.79 16.78 -24.14
CA LEU A 480 -19.60 17.90 -24.66
C LEU A 480 -21.10 17.70 -24.42
N SER A 481 -21.58 16.46 -24.49
CA SER A 481 -22.98 16.10 -24.23
C SER A 481 -23.32 16.03 -22.72
N GLY A 482 -22.30 16.08 -21.86
CA GLY A 482 -22.40 15.80 -20.43
C GLY A 482 -22.23 14.30 -20.15
N ALA A 483 -21.12 13.94 -19.52
CA ALA A 483 -20.81 12.56 -19.16
C ALA A 483 -20.89 12.36 -17.64
N SER A 484 -21.44 11.23 -17.22
CA SER A 484 -21.51 10.84 -15.82
C SER A 484 -20.84 9.49 -15.65
N TYR A 485 -19.82 9.44 -14.79
CA TYR A 485 -19.07 8.25 -14.47
C TYR A 485 -19.23 7.93 -12.99
N HIS A 486 -19.39 6.65 -12.70
CA HIS A 486 -19.40 6.11 -11.35
C HIS A 486 -18.37 5.01 -11.30
N PHE A 487 -17.55 5.02 -10.24
CA PHE A 487 -16.74 3.86 -9.88
C PHE A 487 -16.84 3.62 -8.39
N ALA A 488 -16.92 2.35 -8.00
CA ALA A 488 -16.77 1.89 -6.63
C ALA A 488 -15.70 0.81 -6.60
N LYS A 489 -14.80 0.86 -5.62
CA LYS A 489 -13.71 -0.11 -5.48
C LYS A 489 -13.58 -0.53 -4.01
N PRO A 490 -13.81 -1.81 -3.70
CA PRO A 490 -13.54 -2.35 -2.39
C PRO A 490 -12.06 -2.76 -2.26
N LEU A 491 -11.59 -2.84 -1.02
CA LEU A 491 -10.24 -3.26 -0.66
C LEU A 491 -10.25 -3.95 0.70
N LEU A 492 -9.76 -5.19 0.76
CA LEU A 492 -9.36 -5.83 2.01
C LEU A 492 -7.93 -5.36 2.33
N ALA A 493 -7.80 -4.29 3.11
CA ALA A 493 -6.52 -3.64 3.37
C ALA A 493 -5.61 -4.47 4.29
N THR A 494 -6.18 -5.12 5.30
CA THR A 494 -5.43 -5.97 6.23
C THR A 494 -6.26 -7.16 6.70
N GLU A 495 -5.68 -8.35 6.70
CA GLU A 495 -6.18 -9.52 7.44
C GLU A 495 -5.00 -10.18 8.14
N VAL A 496 -4.89 -9.94 9.45
CA VAL A 496 -3.86 -10.55 10.29
C VAL A 496 -4.56 -11.43 11.31
N ARG A 497 -4.13 -12.69 11.42
CA ARG A 497 -4.73 -13.65 12.35
C ARG A 497 -3.62 -14.45 13.03
N ARG A 498 -3.73 -14.61 14.34
CA ARG A 498 -2.90 -15.51 15.14
C ARG A 498 -3.79 -16.36 16.02
N ILE A 499 -3.71 -17.67 15.82
CA ILE A 499 -4.51 -18.65 16.55
C ILE A 499 -3.57 -19.40 17.50
N LEU A 500 -3.94 -19.46 18.78
CA LEU A 500 -3.16 -20.08 19.85
C LEU A 500 -4.07 -21.00 20.68
N PRO A 501 -3.63 -22.21 21.06
CA PRO A 501 -4.41 -23.04 21.98
C PRO A 501 -4.39 -22.43 23.38
N THR A 502 -5.54 -22.41 24.04
CA THR A 502 -5.65 -22.14 25.48
C THR A 502 -5.32 -23.40 26.29
N ALA A 503 -5.10 -23.26 27.60
CA ALA A 503 -4.89 -24.41 28.49
C ALA A 503 -6.06 -25.41 28.49
N ALA A 504 -7.28 -24.94 28.19
CA ALA A 504 -8.48 -25.78 28.03
C ALA A 504 -8.59 -26.44 26.65
N GLY A 505 -7.61 -26.24 25.75
CA GLY A 505 -7.62 -26.75 24.38
C GLY A 505 -8.46 -25.93 23.40
N LEU A 506 -9.14 -24.87 23.85
CA LEU A 506 -9.92 -24.00 22.96
C LEU A 506 -8.99 -23.07 22.14
N PRO A 507 -9.26 -22.86 20.85
CA PRO A 507 -8.50 -21.93 20.02
C PRO A 507 -8.83 -20.47 20.38
N MET A 508 -7.83 -19.74 20.87
CA MET A 508 -7.87 -18.28 21.01
C MET A 508 -7.39 -17.63 19.72
N GLU A 509 -8.20 -16.75 19.16
CA GLU A 509 -7.88 -15.93 17.99
C GLU A 509 -7.54 -14.50 18.41
N LEU A 510 -6.41 -14.00 17.92
CA LEU A 510 -6.06 -12.59 17.87
C LEU A 510 -6.09 -12.16 16.42
N SER A 511 -6.97 -11.23 16.07
CA SER A 511 -7.13 -10.87 14.66
C SER A 511 -7.42 -9.39 14.43
N LEU A 512 -6.95 -8.90 13.28
CA LEU A 512 -7.14 -7.55 12.80
C LEU A 512 -7.60 -7.61 11.34
N TYR A 513 -8.84 -7.20 11.11
CA TYR A 513 -9.46 -7.12 9.79
C TYR A 513 -9.70 -5.66 9.45
N THR A 514 -9.29 -5.19 8.28
CA THR A 514 -9.63 -3.86 7.77
C THR A 514 -10.15 -3.98 6.35
N ALA A 515 -11.40 -3.60 6.14
CA ALA A 515 -11.99 -3.47 4.82
C ALA A 515 -12.32 -2.01 4.55
N ALA A 516 -12.15 -1.60 3.30
CA ALA A 516 -12.48 -0.27 2.82
C ALA A 516 -13.29 -0.38 1.53
N VAL A 517 -14.20 0.56 1.32
CA VAL A 517 -14.88 0.77 0.04
C VAL A 517 -14.73 2.24 -0.29
N ALA A 518 -14.17 2.55 -1.45
CA ALA A 518 -14.09 3.89 -1.99
C ALA A 518 -14.98 3.97 -3.23
N ALA A 519 -15.76 5.03 -3.36
CA ALA A 519 -16.51 5.31 -4.58
C ALA A 519 -16.36 6.78 -4.94
N ALA A 520 -16.45 7.10 -6.23
CA ALA A 520 -16.67 8.46 -6.65
C ALA A 520 -17.66 8.53 -7.81
N ALA A 521 -18.57 9.48 -7.73
CA ALA A 521 -19.37 9.92 -8.85
C ALA A 521 -18.73 11.17 -9.45
N VAL A 522 -18.57 11.18 -10.76
CA VAL A 522 -17.95 12.26 -11.53
C VAL A 522 -18.90 12.68 -12.64
N HIS A 523 -19.34 13.93 -12.61
CA HIS A 523 -20.14 14.53 -13.66
C HIS A 523 -19.28 15.58 -14.36
N ILE A 524 -19.09 15.43 -15.66
CA ILE A 524 -18.25 16.32 -16.47
C ILE A 524 -19.07 16.88 -17.62
N LYS A 525 -19.05 18.20 -17.77
CA LYS A 525 -19.66 18.90 -18.89
C LYS A 525 -18.62 19.83 -19.50
N ALA A 526 -18.36 19.66 -20.78
CA ALA A 526 -17.49 20.54 -21.55
C ALA A 526 -18.32 21.40 -22.50
N THR A 527 -17.89 22.63 -22.72
CA THR A 527 -18.40 23.52 -23.77
C THR A 527 -17.22 24.12 -24.52
N THR A 528 -17.37 24.35 -25.82
CA THR A 528 -16.31 24.86 -26.69
C THR A 528 -16.82 26.02 -27.54
N THR A 529 -15.96 27.03 -27.71
CA THR A 529 -16.20 28.20 -28.55
C THR A 529 -15.02 28.40 -29.51
N PRO A 530 -15.24 28.38 -30.84
CA PRO A 530 -16.48 28.03 -31.55
C PRO A 530 -16.87 26.55 -31.34
N THR A 531 -18.13 26.22 -31.56
CA THR A 531 -18.64 24.85 -31.44
C THR A 531 -17.93 23.92 -32.43
N LEU A 532 -17.50 22.75 -31.96
CA LEU A 532 -16.79 21.80 -32.81
C LEU A 532 -17.74 21.16 -33.84
N PRO A 533 -17.33 21.04 -35.12
CA PRO A 533 -18.11 20.36 -36.15
C PRO A 533 -18.16 18.84 -35.88
N GLU A 534 -19.16 18.14 -36.43
CA GLU A 534 -19.37 16.70 -36.18
C GLU A 534 -18.16 15.81 -36.47
N ASN A 535 -17.34 16.21 -37.46
CA ASN A 535 -16.13 15.51 -37.91
C ASN A 535 -14.84 16.26 -37.58
N PHE A 536 -14.75 16.84 -36.37
CA PHE A 536 -13.54 17.54 -35.95
C PHE A 536 -12.31 16.63 -35.84
N HIS A 537 -11.14 17.17 -36.16
CA HIS A 537 -9.86 16.58 -35.79
C HIS A 537 -9.47 17.04 -34.38
N ILE A 538 -8.84 16.18 -33.59
CA ILE A 538 -8.42 16.51 -32.21
C ILE A 538 -7.52 17.77 -32.19
N ALA A 539 -6.73 17.99 -33.24
CA ALA A 539 -5.92 19.20 -33.40
C ALA A 539 -6.72 20.51 -33.42
N HIS A 540 -8.02 20.48 -33.74
CA HIS A 540 -8.88 21.66 -33.70
C HIS A 540 -9.13 22.17 -32.28
N LEU A 541 -8.99 21.31 -31.25
CA LEU A 541 -9.10 21.72 -29.84
C LEU A 541 -8.04 22.73 -29.44
N LEU A 542 -6.88 22.71 -30.11
CA LEU A 542 -5.81 23.69 -29.87
C LEU A 542 -6.22 25.11 -30.25
N LYS A 543 -7.29 25.27 -31.03
CA LYS A 543 -7.78 26.56 -31.51
C LYS A 543 -9.12 26.99 -30.90
N THR A 544 -9.59 26.29 -29.87
CA THR A 544 -10.87 26.57 -29.22
C THR A 544 -10.69 27.04 -27.78
N ASP A 545 -11.55 27.96 -27.34
CA ASP A 545 -11.76 28.22 -25.92
C ASP A 545 -12.66 27.13 -25.34
N MET A 546 -12.16 26.40 -24.35
CA MET A 546 -12.83 25.27 -23.74
C MET A 546 -13.17 25.58 -22.29
N GLN A 547 -14.45 25.51 -21.95
CA GLN A 547 -14.93 25.59 -20.57
C GLN A 547 -15.35 24.19 -20.10
N LEU A 548 -14.80 23.76 -18.98
CA LEU A 548 -15.02 22.46 -18.36
C LEU A 548 -15.63 22.67 -16.98
N GLU A 549 -16.85 22.21 -16.78
CA GLU A 549 -17.46 22.09 -15.47
C GLU A 549 -17.40 20.62 -15.02
N THR A 550 -16.82 20.38 -13.86
CA THR A 550 -16.66 19.05 -13.28
C THR A 550 -17.20 19.04 -11.85
N GLU A 551 -18.12 18.13 -11.55
CA GLU A 551 -18.57 17.84 -10.19
C GLU A 551 -18.09 16.44 -9.78
N ILE A 552 -17.37 16.35 -8.67
CA ILE A 552 -16.77 15.12 -8.16
C ILE A 552 -17.28 14.89 -6.74
N ARG A 553 -17.79 13.69 -6.47
CA ARG A 553 -18.28 13.29 -5.14
C ARG A 553 -17.53 12.03 -4.67
N PRO A 554 -16.26 12.16 -4.24
CA PRO A 554 -15.53 11.06 -3.63
C PRO A 554 -16.09 10.73 -2.24
N SER A 555 -16.20 9.44 -1.95
CA SER A 555 -16.66 8.89 -0.69
C SER A 555 -15.85 7.65 -0.34
N ILE A 556 -15.50 7.49 0.93
CA ILE A 556 -14.80 6.32 1.45
C ILE A 556 -15.44 5.89 2.77
N ALA A 557 -15.66 4.58 2.91
CA ALA A 557 -16.01 3.95 4.18
C ALA A 557 -14.95 2.90 4.52
N VAL A 558 -14.54 2.82 5.78
CA VAL A 558 -13.56 1.85 6.27
C VAL A 558 -14.07 1.25 7.58
N ASN A 559 -14.05 -0.09 7.67
CA ASN A 559 -14.30 -0.80 8.92
C ASN A 559 -13.05 -1.59 9.31
N THR A 560 -12.57 -1.35 10.53
CA THR A 560 -11.50 -2.12 11.17
C THR A 560 -12.06 -2.87 12.37
N PHE A 561 -11.77 -4.16 12.46
CA PHE A 561 -12.13 -5.05 13.57
C PHE A 561 -10.86 -5.59 14.20
N ALA A 562 -10.62 -5.28 15.47
CA ALA A 562 -9.61 -5.94 16.28
C ALA A 562 -10.32 -6.91 17.24
N VAL A 563 -9.94 -8.19 17.20
CA VAL A 563 -10.60 -9.24 17.97
C VAL A 563 -9.60 -10.02 18.80
N MET A 564 -10.00 -10.30 20.04
CA MET A 564 -9.27 -11.14 20.98
C MET A 564 -10.26 -12.03 21.73
N GLY A 565 -10.19 -13.34 21.51
CA GLY A 565 -11.07 -14.27 22.24
C GLY A 565 -11.08 -15.68 21.67
N VAL A 566 -12.02 -16.49 22.13
CA VAL A 566 -12.20 -17.87 21.69
C VAL A 566 -13.10 -17.90 20.46
N ASN A 567 -12.64 -18.59 19.41
CA ASN A 567 -13.40 -18.79 18.17
C ASN A 567 -13.40 -20.28 17.79
N THR A 568 -14.54 -20.94 17.99
CA THR A 568 -14.75 -22.35 17.65
C THR A 568 -15.77 -22.48 16.51
N ALA A 569 -16.10 -23.69 16.08
CA ALA A 569 -17.15 -23.91 15.07
C ALA A 569 -18.58 -23.66 15.60
N ILE A 570 -18.77 -23.63 16.93
CA ILE A 570 -20.09 -23.54 17.56
C ILE A 570 -20.23 -22.24 18.37
N LEU A 571 -19.19 -21.87 19.10
CA LEU A 571 -19.18 -20.72 20.00
C LEU A 571 -18.11 -19.70 19.59
N GLN A 572 -18.51 -18.42 19.62
CA GLN A 572 -17.59 -17.29 19.60
C GLN A 572 -17.76 -16.46 20.86
N ALA A 573 -16.68 -16.25 21.59
CA ALA A 573 -16.65 -15.42 22.78
C ALA A 573 -15.38 -14.55 22.77
N ALA A 574 -15.54 -13.25 22.49
CA ALA A 574 -14.40 -12.38 22.26
C ALA A 574 -14.63 -10.93 22.69
N LEU A 575 -13.54 -10.24 22.97
CA LEU A 575 -13.49 -8.78 22.96
C LEU A 575 -13.32 -8.31 21.52
N LEU A 576 -14.19 -7.42 21.07
CA LEU A 576 -14.18 -6.86 19.72
C LEU A 576 -14.11 -5.33 19.81
N SER A 577 -13.10 -4.76 19.17
CA SER A 577 -13.01 -3.32 18.94
C SER A 577 -13.30 -3.04 17.47
N ARG A 578 -14.33 -2.24 17.22
CA ARG A 578 -14.80 -1.87 15.89
C ARG A 578 -14.53 -0.40 15.67
N ALA A 579 -13.72 -0.07 14.68
CA ALA A 579 -13.53 1.29 14.19
C ALA A 579 -14.22 1.45 12.84
N LYS A 580 -15.07 2.47 12.72
CA LYS A 580 -15.73 2.89 11.49
C LYS A 580 -15.21 4.27 11.10
N LEU A 581 -14.79 4.44 9.85
CA LEU A 581 -14.44 5.73 9.26
C LEU A 581 -15.34 5.93 8.05
N ASN A 582 -16.06 7.04 8.01
CA ASN A 582 -16.80 7.49 6.83
C ASN A 582 -16.27 8.86 6.44
N SER A 583 -15.96 9.08 5.16
CA SER A 583 -15.50 10.38 4.66
C SER A 583 -16.06 10.67 3.27
N ILE A 584 -16.47 11.92 3.03
CA ILE A 584 -17.10 12.41 1.80
C ILE A 584 -16.64 13.84 1.56
N LEU A 585 -16.05 14.08 0.40
CA LEU A 585 -15.48 15.39 0.07
C LEU A 585 -15.97 15.85 -1.31
N PRO A 586 -17.20 16.38 -1.42
CA PRO A 586 -17.72 16.81 -2.71
C PRO A 586 -17.01 18.09 -3.17
N ALA A 587 -16.70 18.17 -4.46
CA ALA A 587 -16.04 19.31 -5.07
C ALA A 587 -16.65 19.61 -6.44
N LYS A 588 -16.82 20.89 -6.76
CA LYS A 588 -17.21 21.35 -8.09
C LYS A 588 -16.12 22.28 -8.59
N ILE A 589 -15.59 22.00 -9.77
CA ILE A 589 -14.45 22.68 -10.37
C ILE A 589 -14.88 23.17 -11.75
N ALA A 590 -14.70 24.46 -12.00
CA ALA A 590 -14.79 25.03 -13.34
C ALA A 590 -13.37 25.33 -13.83
N ALA A 591 -13.03 24.92 -15.05
CA ALA A 591 -11.77 25.26 -15.68
C ALA A 591 -12.04 25.87 -17.06
N ARG A 592 -11.38 26.97 -17.38
CA ARG A 592 -11.40 27.58 -18.71
C ARG A 592 -9.99 27.52 -19.30
N LEU A 593 -9.88 27.05 -20.53
CA LEU A 593 -8.62 26.89 -21.24
C LEU A 593 -8.76 27.46 -22.66
N ASP A 594 -8.05 28.55 -22.92
CA ASP A 594 -7.82 29.09 -24.26
C ASP A 594 -6.33 28.93 -24.60
N ILE A 595 -6.04 27.96 -25.48
CA ILE A 595 -4.67 27.63 -25.88
C ILE A 595 -4.09 28.70 -26.83
N ASN A 596 -4.92 29.40 -27.60
CA ASN A 596 -4.46 30.43 -28.53
C ASN A 596 -4.02 31.69 -27.78
N GLU A 597 -4.81 32.12 -26.79
CA GLU A 597 -4.50 33.29 -25.96
C GLU A 597 -3.54 32.95 -24.81
N GLY A 598 -3.26 31.66 -24.59
CA GLY A 598 -2.46 31.20 -23.45
C GLY A 598 -3.13 31.44 -22.10
N TYR A 599 -4.46 31.55 -22.10
CA TYR A 599 -5.28 31.82 -20.92
C TYR A 599 -5.74 30.51 -20.28
N PHE A 600 -5.50 30.36 -18.98
CA PHE A 600 -5.97 29.22 -18.21
C PHE A 600 -6.47 29.70 -16.86
N LYS A 601 -7.69 29.28 -16.49
CA LYS A 601 -8.31 29.61 -15.22
C LYS A 601 -8.88 28.36 -14.58
N ILE A 602 -8.66 28.17 -13.28
CA ILE A 602 -9.35 27.14 -12.48
C ILE A 602 -10.09 27.83 -11.34
N GLU A 603 -11.37 27.54 -11.20
CA GLU A 603 -12.23 28.01 -10.12
C GLU A 603 -12.81 26.81 -9.35
N ALA A 604 -12.57 26.75 -8.05
CA ALA A 604 -13.28 25.84 -7.16
C ALA A 604 -14.62 26.49 -6.77
N LEU A 605 -15.73 25.91 -7.21
CA LEU A 605 -17.07 26.42 -6.95
C LEU A 605 -17.57 25.95 -5.57
N PRO A 606 -18.35 26.78 -4.85
CA PRO A 606 -18.95 26.37 -3.58
C PRO A 606 -19.85 25.14 -3.78
N VAL A 607 -19.69 24.14 -2.90
CA VAL A 607 -20.56 22.95 -2.86
C VAL A 607 -21.18 22.83 -1.48
N SER A 608 -22.44 22.37 -1.42
CA SER A 608 -23.07 22.00 -0.17
C SER A 608 -22.32 20.83 0.47
N VAL A 609 -21.61 21.11 1.56
CA VAL A 609 -20.85 20.12 2.31
C VAL A 609 -21.79 19.43 3.32
N PRO A 610 -21.75 18.09 3.46
CA PRO A 610 -22.43 17.39 4.54
C PRO A 610 -22.03 17.92 5.93
N GLU A 611 -22.88 17.71 6.94
CA GLU A 611 -22.59 18.16 8.32
C GLU A 611 -21.25 17.60 8.85
N HIS A 612 -20.90 16.37 8.49
CA HIS A 612 -19.60 15.76 8.77
C HIS A 612 -18.94 15.32 7.46
N ILE A 613 -17.78 15.93 7.14
CA ILE A 613 -16.94 15.51 6.00
C ILE A 613 -16.27 14.18 6.32
N ALA A 614 -15.79 14.02 7.55
CA ALA A 614 -15.16 12.79 8.00
C ALA A 614 -15.59 12.49 9.43
N ALA A 615 -15.97 11.24 9.71
CA ALA A 615 -16.33 10.79 11.04
C ALA A 615 -15.64 9.45 11.31
N VAL A 616 -14.98 9.36 12.47
CA VAL A 616 -14.40 8.14 13.02
C VAL A 616 -15.18 7.77 14.27
N HIS A 617 -15.65 6.53 14.36
CA HIS A 617 -16.29 5.98 15.55
C HIS A 617 -15.60 4.67 15.94
N VAL A 618 -15.09 4.59 17.17
CA VAL A 618 -14.48 3.37 17.71
C VAL A 618 -15.30 2.91 18.90
N GLU A 619 -15.69 1.64 18.92
CA GLU A 619 -16.41 1.03 20.03
C GLU A 619 -15.80 -0.33 20.38
N THR A 620 -15.55 -0.54 21.67
CA THR A 620 -15.03 -1.81 22.19
C THR A 620 -16.07 -2.48 23.10
N PHE A 621 -16.42 -3.73 22.78
CA PHE A 621 -17.43 -4.51 23.49
C PHE A 621 -17.05 -6.00 23.56
N ALA A 622 -17.61 -6.70 24.53
CA ALA A 622 -17.55 -8.16 24.57
C ALA A 622 -18.73 -8.74 23.79
N VAL A 623 -18.48 -9.75 22.97
CA VAL A 623 -19.50 -10.48 22.22
C VAL A 623 -19.43 -11.95 22.57
N ALA A 624 -20.58 -12.56 22.85
CA ALA A 624 -20.74 -14.00 23.01
C ALA A 624 -21.91 -14.46 22.14
N ARG A 625 -21.68 -15.41 21.23
CA ARG A 625 -22.71 -15.89 20.31
C ARG A 625 -22.52 -17.35 19.92
N ASN A 626 -23.64 -18.02 19.68
CA ASN A 626 -23.68 -19.31 19.02
C ASN A 626 -23.63 -19.07 17.50
N ILE A 627 -22.72 -19.74 16.79
CA ILE A 627 -22.60 -19.65 15.33
C ILE A 627 -23.87 -20.16 14.63
N GLU A 628 -24.56 -21.13 15.22
CA GLU A 628 -25.81 -21.65 14.69
C GLU A 628 -26.97 -20.64 14.80
N ASP A 629 -26.87 -19.69 15.74
CA ASP A 629 -27.86 -18.63 15.97
C ASP A 629 -27.17 -17.28 16.25
N LEU A 630 -26.66 -16.67 15.18
CA LEU A 630 -26.03 -15.35 15.25
C LEU A 630 -27.01 -14.23 15.65
N ALA A 631 -28.32 -14.44 15.49
CA ALA A 631 -29.33 -13.45 15.86
C ALA A 631 -29.48 -13.34 17.38
N ALA A 632 -29.20 -14.41 18.12
CA ALA A 632 -29.15 -14.43 19.58
C ALA A 632 -27.81 -13.94 20.18
N GLU A 633 -27.02 -13.17 19.43
CA GLU A 633 -25.74 -12.65 19.93
C GLU A 633 -25.92 -11.76 21.17
N LYS A 634 -25.05 -11.96 22.16
CA LYS A 634 -25.02 -11.14 23.37
C LYS A 634 -23.85 -10.18 23.29
N ILE A 635 -24.16 -8.91 23.09
CA ILE A 635 -23.18 -7.81 23.13
C ILE A 635 -23.25 -7.16 24.52
N THR A 636 -22.09 -7.11 25.19
CA THR A 636 -21.93 -6.44 26.49
C THR A 636 -20.93 -5.29 26.36
N PRO A 637 -21.30 -4.04 26.66
CA PRO A 637 -20.36 -2.93 26.63
C PRO A 637 -19.29 -3.12 27.72
N LEU A 638 -18.04 -2.80 27.39
CA LEU A 638 -16.94 -3.00 28.33
C LEU A 638 -17.03 -2.06 29.56
N ILE A 639 -17.61 -0.88 29.37
CA ILE A 639 -17.88 0.08 30.45
C ILE A 639 -19.38 0.02 30.77
N PRO A 640 -19.77 -0.46 31.97
CA PRO A 640 -21.19 -0.59 32.33
C PRO A 640 -21.91 0.76 32.42
N ALA A 641 -23.18 0.82 31.99
CA ALA A 641 -24.01 2.02 32.07
C ALA A 641 -24.13 2.61 33.49
N LYS A 642 -24.07 1.78 34.54
CA LYS A 642 -24.08 2.23 35.95
C LYS A 642 -22.87 3.08 36.34
N VAL A 643 -21.72 2.86 35.69
CA VAL A 643 -20.49 3.64 35.87
C VAL A 643 -20.60 5.00 35.15
N LEU A 644 -21.43 5.07 34.10
CA LEU A 644 -21.74 6.27 33.32
C LEU A 644 -22.87 7.13 33.98
N GLN A 645 -23.85 6.51 34.63
CA GLN A 645 -25.09 7.14 35.14
C GLN A 645 -24.95 8.06 36.36
N SER A 646 -23.76 8.23 36.96
CA SER A 646 -23.62 9.17 38.10
C SER A 646 -23.64 10.67 37.71
N ILE A 647 -24.00 10.99 36.45
CA ILE A 647 -24.04 12.34 35.87
C ILE A 647 -25.42 12.64 35.24
N SER A 648 -26.50 12.37 35.96
CA SER A 648 -27.71 13.20 35.83
C SER A 648 -27.74 14.15 37.02
N ARG A 649 -27.64 15.45 36.75
CA ARG A 649 -27.83 16.52 37.75
C ARG A 649 -29.22 16.35 38.39
N GLU A 650 -29.28 15.68 39.54
CA GLU A 650 -30.29 16.00 40.55
C GLU A 650 -29.90 17.35 41.16
N ILE A 651 -30.44 18.42 40.59
CA ILE A 651 -30.74 19.63 41.34
C ILE A 651 -32.25 19.82 41.27
N LEU A 652 -32.89 19.43 42.37
CA LEU A 652 -34.17 19.92 42.91
C LEU A 652 -35.41 19.87 41.99
N THR A 653 -36.26 18.87 42.23
CA THR A 653 -37.57 19.12 42.85
C THR A 653 -38.14 17.82 43.41
N SER A 654 -38.55 17.89 44.66
CA SER A 654 -39.19 16.82 45.41
C SER A 654 -40.64 16.62 44.97
N LYS A 655 -41.02 15.37 44.67
CA LYS A 655 -42.17 14.62 45.23
C LYS A 655 -42.58 13.48 44.28
N ILE A 656 -42.51 12.25 44.82
CA ILE A 656 -43.50 11.15 44.73
C ILE A 656 -43.96 10.79 43.30
N THR A 657 -43.72 9.60 42.73
CA THR A 657 -44.37 8.33 43.11
C THR A 657 -43.70 7.13 42.39
N SER A 658 -43.80 5.97 43.03
CA SER A 658 -43.34 4.62 42.69
C SER A 658 -44.04 3.92 41.51
N SER A 659 -43.30 3.07 40.77
CA SER A 659 -43.59 1.65 40.41
C SER A 659 -42.60 1.16 39.33
N ALA A 660 -41.73 0.18 39.64
CA ALA A 660 -41.79 -1.27 39.28
C ALA A 660 -41.78 -1.53 37.75
N SER A 661 -40.96 -2.38 37.11
CA SER A 661 -40.30 -3.66 37.42
C SER A 661 -39.27 -3.94 36.29
N ALA A 662 -38.02 -4.38 36.47
CA ALA A 662 -37.47 -5.66 36.93
C ALA A 662 -37.63 -6.85 35.94
N SER A 663 -36.55 -7.20 35.22
CA SER A 663 -36.19 -8.60 34.90
C SER A 663 -34.75 -8.71 34.40
N LEU A 664 -33.80 -9.05 35.27
CA LEU A 664 -32.52 -9.67 34.87
C LEU A 664 -32.16 -10.72 35.93
N SER A 665 -32.23 -11.98 35.50
CA SER A 665 -31.93 -13.17 36.28
C SER A 665 -30.50 -13.13 36.83
N ARG A 666 -30.40 -13.26 38.15
CA ARG A 666 -29.18 -13.62 38.87
C ARG A 666 -28.95 -15.12 38.72
N SER A 667 -27.74 -15.51 38.37
CA SER A 667 -27.17 -16.78 38.78
C SER A 667 -26.02 -16.49 39.74
N SER A 668 -26.08 -17.14 40.88
CA SER A 668 -25.27 -16.95 42.08
C SER A 668 -24.62 -18.26 42.44
N GLU A 669 -23.31 -18.25 42.71
CA GLU A 669 -22.47 -19.27 43.38
C GLU A 669 -21.02 -18.80 43.14
N ILE A 670 -20.09 -18.55 44.07
CA ILE A 670 -19.84 -18.88 45.48
C ILE A 670 -19.04 -17.71 46.07
N ILE A 671 -19.32 -17.25 47.30
CA ILE A 671 -18.37 -16.87 48.37
C ILE A 671 -19.18 -16.27 49.53
N SER A 672 -18.82 -16.76 50.72
CA SER A 672 -19.34 -16.53 52.07
C SER A 672 -19.53 -15.06 52.45
N LYS A 673 -20.65 -14.81 53.16
CA LYS A 673 -20.86 -13.66 54.02
C LYS A 673 -19.88 -13.74 55.18
N ASP A 674 -18.86 -12.89 55.20
CA ASP A 674 -18.44 -12.15 56.39
C ASP A 674 -17.35 -11.12 56.04
N MET A 675 -17.36 -10.01 56.79
CA MET A 675 -16.60 -8.74 56.58
C MET A 675 -17.27 -7.69 55.67
N ALA A 676 -18.50 -7.33 56.04
CA ALA A 676 -19.00 -5.98 55.82
C ALA A 676 -18.43 -5.03 56.89
N ALA A 677 -17.22 -4.51 56.69
CA ALA A 677 -16.77 -3.27 57.32
C ALA A 677 -15.55 -2.68 56.57
N THR A 678 -15.71 -1.44 56.11
CA THR A 678 -14.64 -0.53 55.65
C THR A 678 -13.81 -0.97 54.43
N LYS A 679 -14.39 -0.80 53.24
CA LYS A 679 -13.62 -0.32 52.06
C LYS A 679 -14.26 0.98 51.60
N PRO A 680 -13.49 2.05 51.30
CA PRO A 680 -14.06 3.24 50.72
C PRO A 680 -14.70 2.81 49.39
N THR A 681 -15.98 3.17 49.19
CA THR A 681 -16.61 3.09 47.87
C THR A 681 -15.83 3.99 46.93
N ILE A 682 -14.80 3.44 46.29
CA ILE A 682 -14.13 4.07 45.15
C ILE A 682 -15.20 4.16 44.07
N LYS A 683 -15.79 5.36 43.90
CA LYS A 683 -16.65 5.67 42.76
C LYS A 683 -15.76 5.64 41.52
N PHE A 684 -15.63 4.46 40.91
CA PHE A 684 -15.04 4.33 39.59
C PHE A 684 -15.88 5.18 38.63
N ARG A 685 -15.32 6.28 38.12
CA ARG A 685 -15.97 7.17 37.14
C ARG A 685 -15.35 6.89 35.78
N ALA A 686 -16.15 6.61 34.76
CA ALA A 686 -15.63 6.53 33.40
C ALA A 686 -14.93 7.84 33.02
N ALA A 687 -13.77 7.77 32.37
CA ALA A 687 -13.12 8.96 31.86
C ALA A 687 -13.91 9.45 30.65
N GLN A 688 -14.74 10.48 30.83
CA GLN A 688 -15.51 11.13 29.78
C GLN A 688 -14.86 12.45 29.40
N PHE A 689 -14.68 12.68 28.11
CA PHE A 689 -14.18 13.94 27.58
C PHE A 689 -14.88 14.23 26.26
N GLU A 690 -15.51 15.40 26.16
CA GLU A 690 -16.11 15.91 24.93
C GLU A 690 -15.62 17.34 24.70
N LYS A 691 -15.04 17.61 23.53
CA LYS A 691 -14.55 18.95 23.18
C LYS A 691 -14.68 19.21 21.69
N LYS A 692 -15.03 20.46 21.35
CA LYS A 692 -15.12 20.95 19.98
C LYS A 692 -14.09 22.06 19.77
N TYR A 693 -13.25 21.90 18.77
CA TYR A 693 -12.25 22.86 18.33
C TYR A 693 -12.65 23.41 16.97
N CYS A 694 -12.62 24.72 16.78
CA CYS A 694 -12.94 25.33 15.49
C CYS A 694 -11.88 26.38 15.12
N ALA A 695 -11.52 26.42 13.85
CA ALA A 695 -10.66 27.44 13.27
C ALA A 695 -11.33 28.04 12.03
N LYS A 696 -11.10 29.34 11.81
CA LYS A 696 -11.58 30.06 10.62
C LYS A 696 -10.37 30.36 9.75
N THR A 697 -10.46 30.07 8.46
CA THR A 697 -9.49 30.47 7.45
C THR A 697 -10.14 31.50 6.55
N VAL A 698 -9.83 32.78 6.80
CA VAL A 698 -10.43 33.93 6.09
C VAL A 698 -10.11 33.88 4.59
N ALA A 699 -8.87 33.52 4.23
CA ALA A 699 -8.44 33.40 2.82
C ALA A 699 -9.32 32.45 1.97
N ILE A 700 -9.89 31.41 2.59
CA ILE A 700 -10.70 30.37 1.91
C ILE A 700 -12.21 30.58 2.20
N GLY A 701 -12.59 31.55 3.04
CA GLY A 701 -13.99 31.76 3.43
C GLY A 701 -14.62 30.57 4.16
N MET A 702 -13.81 29.73 4.84
CA MET A 702 -14.28 28.48 5.48
C MET A 702 -13.98 28.43 6.98
N LYS A 703 -14.90 27.80 7.74
CA LYS A 703 -14.73 27.44 9.15
C LYS A 703 -14.69 25.92 9.28
N GLY A 704 -13.54 25.38 9.68
CA GLY A 704 -13.36 23.97 10.02
C GLY A 704 -13.57 23.74 11.51
N CYS A 705 -14.29 22.68 11.88
CA CYS A 705 -14.49 22.27 13.27
C CYS A 705 -14.24 20.77 13.45
N ILE A 706 -13.47 20.41 14.48
CA ILE A 706 -13.22 19.04 14.94
C ILE A 706 -13.93 18.84 16.28
N LYS A 707 -14.84 17.87 16.34
CA LYS A 707 -15.47 17.40 17.57
C LYS A 707 -14.81 16.08 17.99
N VAL A 708 -14.36 15.99 19.24
CA VAL A 708 -13.78 14.77 19.83
C VAL A 708 -14.59 14.42 21.06
N ALA A 709 -15.09 13.18 21.14
CA ALA A 709 -15.69 12.63 22.35
C ALA A 709 -15.10 11.25 22.66
N THR A 710 -14.68 11.02 23.89
CA THR A 710 -14.13 9.75 24.37
C THR A 710 -14.73 9.36 25.71
N GLU A 711 -15.06 8.08 25.83
CA GLU A 711 -15.46 7.41 27.05
C GLU A 711 -14.60 6.16 27.18
N ASN A 712 -13.73 6.09 28.19
CA ASN A 712 -12.76 5.00 28.26
C ASN A 712 -12.47 4.48 29.67
N ALA A 713 -11.76 3.37 29.74
CA ALA A 713 -11.45 2.62 30.95
C ALA A 713 -10.21 3.14 31.71
N ALA A 714 -9.66 4.32 31.36
CA ALA A 714 -8.44 4.85 31.99
C ALA A 714 -8.57 5.09 33.51
N PHE A 715 -9.80 5.18 34.01
CA PHE A 715 -10.09 5.28 35.45
C PHE A 715 -9.69 4.04 36.26
N LEU A 716 -9.55 2.87 35.61
CA LEU A 716 -9.02 1.66 36.26
C LEU A 716 -7.50 1.71 36.36
N LYS A 717 -6.85 2.11 35.27
CA LYS A 717 -5.39 2.27 35.17
C LYS A 717 -5.06 3.17 33.99
N ASP A 718 -4.18 4.14 34.22
CA ASP A 718 -3.74 5.08 33.18
C ASP A 718 -2.73 4.43 32.21
N ILE A 719 -3.21 3.53 31.36
CA ILE A 719 -2.43 2.87 30.31
C ILE A 719 -3.14 2.97 28.95
N ALA A 720 -2.36 2.88 27.86
CA ALA A 720 -2.87 3.08 26.51
C ALA A 720 -3.99 2.11 26.12
N LEU A 721 -3.89 0.83 26.50
CA LEU A 721 -4.93 -0.16 26.22
C LEU A 721 -6.28 0.25 26.83
N TYR A 722 -6.27 0.77 28.06
CA TYR A 722 -7.49 1.17 28.76
C TYR A 722 -8.04 2.50 28.25
N LYS A 723 -7.17 3.39 27.75
CA LYS A 723 -7.58 4.59 27.02
C LYS A 723 -8.25 4.24 25.69
N LEU A 724 -7.81 3.20 24.99
CA LEU A 724 -8.44 2.74 23.75
C LEU A 724 -9.73 1.96 24.01
N ALA A 725 -9.83 1.28 25.15
CA ALA A 725 -10.98 0.47 25.53
C ALA A 725 -12.18 1.33 25.94
N GLY A 726 -13.19 1.44 25.07
CA GLY A 726 -14.41 2.19 25.32
C GLY A 726 -15.05 2.71 24.03
N LYS A 727 -15.62 3.91 24.07
CA LYS A 727 -16.24 4.59 22.93
C LYS A 727 -15.45 5.85 22.57
N HIS A 728 -15.11 6.00 21.30
CA HIS A 728 -14.42 7.19 20.80
C HIS A 728 -15.13 7.68 19.54
N SER A 729 -15.28 8.99 19.43
CA SER A 729 -15.79 9.63 18.22
C SER A 729 -14.98 10.87 17.88
N ILE A 730 -14.63 10.99 16.61
CA ILE A 730 -13.99 12.17 16.05
C ILE A 730 -14.77 12.56 14.80
N ALA A 731 -15.31 13.78 14.75
CA ALA A 731 -16.04 14.27 13.60
C ALA A 731 -15.45 15.60 13.12
N LEU A 732 -15.15 15.66 11.83
CA LEU A 732 -14.67 16.84 11.11
C LEU A 732 -15.80 17.42 10.28
N SER A 733 -16.03 18.73 10.43
CA SER A 733 -17.09 19.47 9.74
C SER A 733 -16.51 20.76 9.15
N PHE A 734 -17.01 21.17 7.98
CA PHE A 734 -16.68 22.46 7.39
C PHE A 734 -17.95 23.22 7.10
N LYS A 735 -17.96 24.52 7.41
CA LYS A 735 -19.05 25.44 7.09
C LYS A 735 -18.49 26.67 6.37
N PRO A 736 -19.15 27.17 5.33
CA PRO A 736 -18.79 28.46 4.74
C PRO A 736 -18.97 29.59 5.77
N ILE A 737 -18.18 30.64 5.65
CA ILE A 737 -18.33 31.90 6.40
C ILE A 737 -19.27 32.78 5.57
N GLU A 738 -20.37 33.25 6.17
CA GLU A 738 -21.52 33.90 5.49
C GLU A 738 -21.22 35.26 4.81
N SER A 739 -19.98 35.60 4.42
CA SER A 739 -19.67 36.95 3.90
C SER A 739 -18.70 37.07 2.72
N GLU A 740 -18.04 36.02 2.19
CA GLU A 740 -17.02 36.21 1.14
C GLU A 740 -17.01 35.12 0.05
N ALA A 741 -16.81 35.55 -1.20
CA ALA A 741 -16.67 34.69 -2.37
C ALA A 741 -15.30 33.98 -2.37
N ILE A 742 -15.32 32.69 -2.70
CA ILE A 742 -14.22 31.71 -2.55
C ILE A 742 -13.06 31.97 -3.53
N GLU A 743 -11.87 31.51 -3.13
CA GLU A 743 -10.55 31.63 -3.78
C GLU A 743 -10.53 31.60 -5.32
N ARG A 744 -9.84 32.59 -5.90
CA ARG A 744 -9.47 32.66 -7.31
C ARG A 744 -7.97 32.39 -7.44
N LEU A 745 -7.61 31.39 -8.24
CA LEU A 745 -6.25 31.24 -8.79
C LEU A 745 -6.35 31.63 -10.26
N GLU A 746 -5.86 32.82 -10.60
CA GLU A 746 -5.70 33.30 -11.97
C GLU A 746 -4.28 33.05 -12.48
#